data_AF-A0A817U8M6-F1
#
_entry.id   AF-A0A817U8M6-F1
#
_cell.length_a   1.000
_cell.length_b   1.000
_cell.length_c   1.000
_cell.angle_alpha   90.00
_cell.angle_beta   90.00
_cell.angle_gamma   90.00
#
_symmetry.space_group_name_H-M   'P 1'
#
loop_
_entity.id
_entity.type
_entity.pdbx_description
1 polymer ?
#
loop_
_entity_poly.entity_id
_entity_poly.type
_entity_poly.pdbx_seq_one_letter_code
_entity_poly.pdbx_strand_id
1 'polypeptide(L)'
;METISTQTLIFICDSFITATITTTTTTTITSTTTTPDPIACRNGTHILDNGNCVTIDQAIINAVGTIRNNSTNSTVVAETLSQYISLLPNSSSTLNQSYKLTVDEIDTCLNKIKDVNLTLNTNDSILVAQPVNQGGNVMTLGASFTRATGGQVINTANTGNIINSFSSAAAIISNQSLAGVKSLNMLIIDKLTAYKDLDKSSDRFLASSVIVVALHRNDSASTSTNISLYFQVLQEYHPNRVAQYYCSFYDTTSLKWNESGCTMPKNNTAFNRYECSCNHLSTFALVWSPYVTPCDTSTHVSMSDGSCLSKPNAQIETVNTLRANTSDSTAIADALSSYISAITDSNIALNSSYTLNVSEIDIILSNINNTNITKNTNDSILVVQQPNQGDNVIVLGASFTRGTGGEVVNNTNKERVTNSYLSTAAIINEESLDGVTSLNILIIDKPTTYENIDNSTNKTVASSVIVVSVQRNSSAEPRMNISLYFQLLKRNQTIDRPEYFCSFYDTMNSSWNESGCTKPRYNLTFDRYECSCNHLTSFALVWLPKVPLTRYLNAQDIASLIFQSISILCFIAIIIHGLTIRVCNPMASLQARDLLPLISCAVTMILFIFYIGLAMTVYTKTTYDDEKQSYHILNHVRNTTSLDQSYERMKRCVIILLLSCATQGVGWLLGPFLRFVSEDTANVLGWFFNIFNGLEGVWAIILYIIILSKGIDERKLVVGAGEVMKPTESLCHKYEKCSGEDNENEDHSKKEATEINYQSTGNKA
;
A
#
# COMPACT_ATOMS: atom_id res chain seq x y z
N MET A 1 58.82 50.79 29.67
CA MET A 1 58.77 51.12 28.24
C MET A 1 58.86 49.82 27.48
N GLU A 2 57.71 49.28 27.10
CA GLU A 2 57.51 48.37 25.95
C GLU A 2 56.02 48.04 25.94
N THR A 3 55.38 48.34 24.81
CA THR A 3 53.97 48.07 24.54
C THR A 3 53.88 47.34 23.22
N ILE A 4 53.06 46.30 23.23
CA ILE A 4 52.69 45.43 22.11
C ILE A 4 51.97 46.25 21.02
N SER A 5 52.24 45.96 19.74
CA SER A 5 51.27 46.14 18.66
C SER A 5 51.56 45.18 17.50
N THR A 6 50.53 44.43 17.12
CA THR A 6 50.36 43.73 15.85
C THR A 6 50.31 44.72 14.68
N GLN A 7 50.88 44.36 13.53
CA GLN A 7 50.45 44.87 12.22
C GLN A 7 50.87 43.97 11.05
N THR A 8 49.88 43.75 10.19
CA THR A 8 49.81 43.13 8.88
C THR A 8 50.82 43.70 7.88
N LEU A 9 51.53 42.85 7.13
CA LEU A 9 52.37 43.28 6.01
C LEU A 9 51.68 42.99 4.66
N ILE A 10 51.47 44.08 3.93
CA ILE A 10 50.97 44.15 2.55
C ILE A 10 52.15 43.90 1.60
N PHE A 11 52.02 42.96 0.67
CA PHE A 11 52.98 42.80 -0.44
C PHE A 11 52.60 43.74 -1.59
N ILE A 12 53.52 44.63 -1.94
CA ILE A 12 53.51 45.45 -3.15
C ILE A 12 54.24 44.65 -4.23
N CYS A 13 53.53 44.27 -5.30
CA CYS A 13 54.14 43.73 -6.53
C CYS A 13 54.32 44.87 -7.53
N ASP A 14 55.57 45.25 -7.80
CA ASP A 14 55.94 45.95 -9.02
C ASP A 14 57.37 45.55 -9.41
N SER A 15 57.50 44.78 -10.48
CA SER A 15 58.75 44.59 -11.22
C SER A 15 58.43 44.08 -12.62
N PHE A 16 58.45 45.01 -13.57
CA PHE A 16 58.50 44.79 -15.01
C PHE A 16 59.75 43.97 -15.39
N ILE A 17 59.59 42.94 -16.22
CA ILE A 17 60.64 42.46 -17.11
C ILE A 17 60.08 42.42 -18.52
N THR A 18 60.51 43.37 -19.35
CA THR A 18 60.24 43.42 -20.79
C THR A 18 61.27 42.54 -21.49
N ALA A 19 60.83 41.42 -22.08
CA ALA A 19 61.65 40.64 -23.01
C ALA A 19 61.05 40.77 -24.41
N THR A 20 61.70 41.57 -25.25
CA THR A 20 61.40 41.72 -26.67
C THR A 20 62.05 40.55 -27.43
N ILE A 21 61.26 39.71 -28.12
CA ILE A 21 61.80 38.75 -29.09
C ILE A 21 61.15 39.00 -30.45
N THR A 22 61.99 39.26 -31.44
CA THR A 22 61.68 39.63 -32.81
C THR A 22 61.85 38.41 -33.72
N THR A 23 60.87 38.20 -34.62
CA THR A 23 60.89 37.46 -35.90
C THR A 23 61.25 35.97 -35.97
N THR A 24 60.23 35.20 -36.38
CA THR A 24 60.18 34.10 -37.36
C THR A 24 61.51 33.51 -37.89
N THR A 25 61.72 32.22 -37.63
CA THR A 25 62.24 31.25 -38.62
C THR A 25 61.88 29.83 -38.20
N THR A 26 61.23 29.11 -39.11
CA THR A 26 60.91 27.68 -39.00
C THR A 26 62.21 26.89 -38.86
N THR A 27 62.45 26.30 -37.69
CA THR A 27 63.57 25.38 -37.47
C THR A 27 63.05 24.10 -36.84
N THR A 28 63.20 23.00 -37.58
CA THR A 28 63.07 21.64 -37.06
C THR A 28 64.27 21.41 -36.14
N ILE A 29 64.08 21.50 -34.83
CA ILE A 29 65.15 21.21 -33.86
C ILE A 29 65.22 19.70 -33.66
N THR A 30 66.21 19.05 -34.26
CA THR A 30 66.73 17.76 -33.78
C THR A 30 67.88 18.10 -32.84
N SER A 31 67.68 18.00 -31.52
CA SER A 31 68.72 18.29 -30.54
C SER A 31 69.63 17.07 -30.36
N THR A 32 70.79 17.11 -31.00
CA THR A 32 71.98 16.37 -30.55
C THR A 32 73.05 17.39 -30.21
N THR A 33 73.23 17.72 -28.93
CA THR A 33 74.40 18.44 -28.43
C THR A 33 74.79 17.97 -27.04
N THR A 34 76.03 17.51 -26.95
CA THR A 34 76.83 17.22 -25.77
C THR A 34 77.33 18.49 -25.09
N THR A 35 77.18 18.58 -23.76
CA THR A 35 77.94 19.31 -22.68
C THR A 35 76.97 20.01 -21.69
N PRO A 36 77.40 20.42 -20.48
CA PRO A 36 78.06 19.72 -19.36
C PRO A 36 77.05 19.28 -18.27
N ASP A 37 77.48 18.47 -17.29
CA ASP A 37 76.62 17.88 -16.24
C ASP A 37 75.62 18.88 -15.62
N PRO A 38 74.29 18.67 -15.74
CA PRO A 38 73.32 19.46 -15.02
C PRO A 38 73.39 19.08 -13.54
N ILE A 39 73.42 20.08 -12.66
CA ILE A 39 73.23 19.90 -11.22
C ILE A 39 71.91 19.15 -11.04
N ALA A 40 71.99 17.87 -10.73
CA ALA A 40 70.82 17.03 -10.50
C ALA A 40 70.10 17.56 -9.26
N CYS A 41 68.97 18.22 -9.46
CA CYS A 41 68.12 18.63 -8.35
C CYS A 41 67.70 17.39 -7.52
N ARG A 42 67.60 17.52 -6.20
CA ARG A 42 67.18 16.42 -5.31
C ARG A 42 65.79 15.90 -5.69
N ASN A 43 65.52 14.62 -5.42
CA ASN A 43 64.19 14.02 -5.55
C ASN A 43 63.10 14.94 -4.97
N GLY A 44 62.10 15.29 -5.80
CA GLY A 44 60.99 16.19 -5.43
C GLY A 44 61.15 17.65 -5.88
N THR A 45 62.18 17.98 -6.67
CA THR A 45 62.39 19.32 -7.23
C THR A 45 62.47 19.30 -8.77
N HIS A 46 62.00 20.37 -9.41
CA HIS A 46 61.93 20.60 -10.85
C HIS A 46 62.82 21.78 -11.26
N ILE A 47 63.48 21.70 -12.41
CA ILE A 47 64.32 22.78 -12.95
C ILE A 47 63.44 23.74 -13.76
N LEU A 48 63.41 25.03 -13.38
CA LEU A 48 62.79 26.08 -14.20
C LEU A 48 63.70 26.45 -15.39
N ASP A 49 63.15 27.12 -16.41
CA ASP A 49 63.92 27.53 -17.61
C ASP A 49 65.11 28.46 -17.30
N ASN A 50 65.14 29.08 -16.12
CA ASN A 50 66.26 29.89 -15.62
C ASN A 50 67.34 29.08 -14.88
N GLY A 51 67.24 27.74 -14.85
CA GLY A 51 68.19 26.83 -14.20
C GLY A 51 67.97 26.63 -12.69
N ASN A 52 66.96 27.26 -12.08
CA ASN A 52 66.70 27.12 -10.64
C ASN A 52 65.89 25.85 -10.32
N CYS A 53 66.30 25.10 -9.30
CA CYS A 53 65.51 24.00 -8.73
C CYS A 53 64.40 24.55 -7.82
N VAL A 54 63.14 24.26 -8.12
CA VAL A 54 61.98 24.56 -7.26
C VAL A 54 61.24 23.28 -6.88
N THR A 55 60.49 23.25 -5.78
CA THR A 55 59.61 22.11 -5.49
C THR A 55 58.51 21.99 -6.55
N ILE A 56 58.04 20.76 -6.83
CA ILE A 56 56.96 20.49 -7.81
C ILE A 56 55.72 21.37 -7.53
N ASP A 57 55.33 21.50 -6.26
CA ASP A 57 54.18 22.31 -5.85
C ASP A 57 54.39 23.81 -6.17
N GLN A 58 55.60 24.34 -6.03
CA GLN A 58 55.92 25.72 -6.38
C GLN A 58 55.94 25.95 -7.90
N ALA A 59 56.43 24.98 -8.68
CA ALA A 59 56.36 25.04 -10.14
C ALA A 59 54.89 25.06 -10.62
N ILE A 60 54.02 24.28 -9.98
CA ILE A 60 52.58 24.28 -10.25
C ILE A 60 51.96 25.65 -9.92
N ILE A 61 52.25 26.22 -8.74
CA ILE A 61 51.74 27.54 -8.34
C ILE A 61 52.16 28.61 -9.36
N ASN A 62 53.41 28.61 -9.80
CA ASN A 62 53.91 29.55 -10.79
C ASN A 62 53.19 29.40 -12.14
N ALA A 63 53.00 28.17 -12.62
CA ALA A 63 52.31 27.90 -13.88
C ALA A 63 50.84 28.36 -13.82
N VAL A 64 50.13 28.10 -12.71
CA VAL A 64 48.75 28.57 -12.49
C VAL A 64 48.68 30.10 -12.46
N GLY A 65 49.64 30.75 -11.79
CA GLY A 65 49.73 32.20 -11.77
C GLY A 65 49.89 32.79 -13.18
N THR A 66 50.80 32.24 -13.98
CA THR A 66 51.01 32.65 -15.38
C THR A 66 49.75 32.47 -16.22
N ILE A 67 49.03 31.35 -16.04
CA ILE A 67 47.80 31.04 -16.77
C ILE A 67 46.67 32.02 -16.40
N ARG A 68 46.45 32.26 -15.10
CA ARG A 68 45.39 33.16 -14.61
C ARG A 68 45.64 34.63 -14.92
N ASN A 69 46.90 35.04 -15.00
CA ASN A 69 47.28 36.40 -15.38
C ASN A 69 47.04 36.71 -16.87
N ASN A 70 46.31 35.86 -17.60
CA ASN A 70 45.80 36.12 -18.95
C ASN A 70 46.89 36.48 -19.98
N SER A 71 47.95 35.66 -20.08
CA SER A 71 48.90 35.77 -21.19
C SER A 71 48.18 35.73 -22.54
N THR A 72 48.44 36.71 -23.40
CA THR A 72 47.87 36.81 -24.75
C THR A 72 48.68 36.03 -25.79
N ASN A 73 49.87 35.52 -25.43
CA ASN A 73 50.73 34.77 -26.32
C ASN A 73 50.37 33.28 -26.31
N SER A 74 49.79 32.79 -27.41
CA SER A 74 49.34 31.40 -27.57
C SER A 74 50.45 30.36 -27.33
N THR A 75 51.70 30.63 -27.70
CA THR A 75 52.82 29.71 -27.48
C THR A 75 53.15 29.59 -26.00
N VAL A 76 53.23 30.73 -25.29
CA VAL A 76 53.49 30.76 -23.84
C VAL A 76 52.38 30.05 -23.08
N VAL A 77 51.11 30.27 -23.46
CA VAL A 77 49.96 29.58 -22.85
C VAL A 77 50.07 28.07 -23.07
N ALA A 78 50.42 27.62 -24.28
CA ALA A 78 50.53 26.20 -24.60
C ALA A 78 51.68 25.50 -23.85
N GLU A 79 52.86 26.13 -23.79
CA GLU A 79 54.02 25.61 -23.06
C GLU A 79 53.76 25.58 -21.54
N THR A 80 53.19 26.65 -20.98
CA THR A 80 52.86 26.72 -19.55
C THR A 80 51.79 25.70 -19.17
N LEU A 81 50.76 25.53 -20.00
CA LEU A 81 49.70 24.54 -19.77
C LEU A 81 50.28 23.12 -19.81
N SER A 82 51.18 22.83 -20.76
CA SER A 82 51.85 21.54 -20.81
C SER A 82 52.73 21.28 -19.59
N GLN A 83 53.50 22.30 -19.15
CA GLN A 83 54.32 22.18 -17.95
C GLN A 83 53.45 21.89 -16.73
N TYR A 84 52.36 22.64 -16.55
CA TYR A 84 51.38 22.41 -15.49
C TYR A 84 50.84 20.97 -15.50
N ILE A 85 50.44 20.46 -16.68
CA ILE A 85 49.88 19.11 -16.82
C ILE A 85 50.91 18.02 -16.55
N SER A 86 52.16 18.21 -16.96
CA SER A 86 53.24 17.24 -16.69
C SER A 86 53.60 17.11 -15.20
N LEU A 87 53.34 18.16 -14.42
CA LEU A 87 53.65 18.22 -12.99
C LEU A 87 52.51 17.72 -12.10
N LEU A 88 51.27 17.81 -12.59
CA LEU A 88 50.04 17.44 -11.88
C LEU A 88 50.06 16.03 -11.26
N PRO A 89 50.45 14.95 -11.97
CA PRO A 89 50.49 13.59 -11.42
C PRO A 89 51.43 13.42 -10.23
N ASN A 90 52.48 14.25 -10.16
CA ASN A 90 53.52 14.19 -9.14
C ASN A 90 53.34 15.22 -8.01
N SER A 91 52.22 15.96 -8.03
CA SER A 91 51.92 16.96 -7.01
C SER A 91 51.56 16.33 -5.67
N SER A 92 51.88 17.02 -4.56
CA SER A 92 51.52 16.52 -3.24
C SER A 92 49.99 16.47 -3.06
N SER A 93 49.48 15.48 -2.32
CA SER A 93 48.05 15.42 -1.96
C SER A 93 47.58 16.63 -1.13
N THR A 94 48.53 17.44 -0.65
CA THR A 94 48.34 18.65 0.15
C THR A 94 48.25 19.95 -0.67
N LEU A 95 48.40 19.90 -2.00
CA LEU A 95 48.27 21.09 -2.85
C LEU A 95 46.85 21.68 -2.72
N ASN A 96 46.75 22.90 -2.18
CA ASN A 96 45.49 23.60 -1.96
C ASN A 96 44.69 23.69 -3.28
N GLN A 97 43.38 23.48 -3.20
CA GLN A 97 42.46 23.50 -4.34
C GLN A 97 42.49 24.82 -5.12
N SER A 98 42.84 25.92 -4.46
CA SER A 98 43.06 27.22 -5.10
C SER A 98 44.22 27.25 -6.10
N TYR A 99 45.15 26.29 -6.06
CA TYR A 99 46.29 26.18 -6.99
C TYR A 99 46.13 25.05 -8.00
N LYS A 100 44.90 24.57 -8.18
CA LYS A 100 44.54 23.68 -9.28
C LYS A 100 43.73 24.51 -10.28
N LEU A 101 44.04 24.38 -11.57
CA LEU A 101 43.15 24.91 -12.60
C LEU A 101 41.82 24.18 -12.49
N THR A 102 40.71 24.81 -12.82
CA THR A 102 39.45 24.09 -13.05
C THR A 102 39.43 23.54 -14.48
N VAL A 103 38.53 22.60 -14.77
CA VAL A 103 38.29 22.13 -16.15
C VAL A 103 37.93 23.30 -17.07
N ASP A 104 37.15 24.26 -16.57
CA ASP A 104 36.76 25.48 -17.27
C ASP A 104 37.96 26.40 -17.56
N GLU A 105 38.90 26.53 -16.62
CA GLU A 105 40.14 27.28 -16.84
C GLU A 105 41.01 26.61 -17.91
N ILE A 106 41.07 25.27 -17.94
CA ILE A 106 41.81 24.50 -18.96
C ILE A 106 41.17 24.69 -20.34
N ASP A 107 39.83 24.59 -20.44
CA ASP A 107 39.09 24.81 -21.68
C ASP A 107 39.30 26.24 -22.21
N THR A 108 39.20 27.23 -21.31
CA THR A 108 39.47 28.64 -21.61
C THR A 108 40.89 28.84 -22.13
N CYS A 109 41.89 28.13 -21.59
CA CYS A 109 43.27 28.20 -22.06
C CYS A 109 43.45 27.58 -23.44
N LEU A 110 42.86 26.41 -23.68
CA LEU A 110 42.91 25.74 -24.98
C LEU A 110 42.29 26.59 -26.09
N ASN A 111 41.22 27.33 -25.79
CA ASN A 111 40.59 28.27 -26.73
C ASN A 111 41.47 29.49 -27.06
N LYS A 112 42.47 29.82 -26.22
CA LYS A 112 43.43 30.91 -26.47
C LYS A 112 44.63 30.47 -27.32
N ILE A 113 44.87 29.17 -27.48
CA ILE A 113 45.96 28.67 -28.32
C ILE A 113 45.51 28.78 -29.79
N LYS A 114 46.12 29.69 -30.56
CA LYS A 114 45.77 29.93 -31.96
C LYS A 114 47.01 29.82 -32.83
N ASP A 115 46.85 29.14 -33.96
CA ASP A 115 47.86 29.06 -35.03
C ASP A 115 49.24 28.56 -34.57
N VAL A 116 49.27 27.71 -33.54
CA VAL A 116 50.46 27.02 -33.07
C VAL A 116 50.52 25.63 -33.73
N ASN A 117 51.73 25.16 -34.07
CA ASN A 117 51.99 23.77 -34.47
C ASN A 117 52.85 23.09 -33.41
N LEU A 118 52.19 22.50 -32.42
CA LEU A 118 52.78 21.95 -31.22
C LEU A 118 52.15 20.61 -30.92
N THR A 119 52.99 19.61 -30.70
CA THR A 119 52.58 18.32 -30.14
C THR A 119 53.45 18.09 -28.92
N LEU A 120 52.83 18.07 -27.74
CA LEU A 120 53.51 17.78 -26.49
C LEU A 120 52.98 16.47 -25.96
N ASN A 121 53.87 15.50 -25.84
CA ASN A 121 53.56 14.16 -25.39
C ASN A 121 54.31 13.91 -24.09
N THR A 122 53.58 13.62 -23.04
CA THR A 122 54.12 13.22 -21.74
C THR A 122 53.68 11.79 -21.42
N ASN A 123 54.17 11.25 -20.31
CA ASN A 123 53.78 9.90 -19.88
C ASN A 123 52.30 9.80 -19.49
N ASP A 124 51.65 10.93 -19.18
CA ASP A 124 50.28 10.98 -18.64
C ASP A 124 49.36 11.92 -19.45
N SER A 125 49.86 12.57 -20.49
CA SER A 125 49.04 13.49 -21.29
C SER A 125 49.56 13.68 -22.70
N ILE A 126 48.68 14.09 -23.60
CA ILE A 126 49.07 14.65 -24.90
C ILE A 126 48.30 15.93 -25.18
N LEU A 127 49.02 16.98 -25.56
CA LEU A 127 48.47 18.21 -26.13
C LEU A 127 48.83 18.25 -27.61
N VAL A 128 47.81 18.27 -28.46
CA VAL A 128 47.92 18.53 -29.89
C VAL A 128 47.31 19.90 -30.14
N ALA A 129 48.12 20.85 -30.59
CA ALA A 129 47.65 22.13 -31.10
C ALA A 129 48.25 22.27 -32.49
N GLN A 130 47.49 21.95 -33.53
CA GLN A 130 48.00 21.91 -34.90
C GLN A 130 47.03 22.53 -35.89
N PRO A 131 47.54 23.11 -37.00
CA PRO A 131 46.69 23.45 -38.12
C PRO A 131 46.01 22.18 -38.67
N VAL A 132 44.74 22.30 -39.03
CA VAL A 132 43.96 21.16 -39.57
C VAL A 132 44.55 20.71 -40.91
N ASN A 133 44.92 21.68 -41.76
CA ASN A 133 45.62 21.43 -43.01
C ASN A 133 47.13 21.61 -42.81
N GLN A 134 47.86 20.50 -42.78
CA GLN A 134 49.33 20.52 -42.65
C GLN A 134 50.06 20.65 -44.01
N GLY A 135 49.32 20.79 -45.11
CA GLY A 135 49.85 20.71 -46.47
C GLY A 135 49.93 19.25 -46.96
N GLY A 136 49.58 19.02 -48.24
CA GLY A 136 49.33 17.67 -48.77
C GLY A 136 47.94 17.12 -48.38
N ASN A 137 47.55 15.96 -48.91
CA ASN A 137 46.24 15.30 -48.64
C ASN A 137 46.09 14.77 -47.19
N VAL A 138 46.88 15.29 -46.23
CA VAL A 138 46.92 14.85 -44.84
C VAL A 138 46.29 15.92 -43.95
N MET A 139 45.16 15.58 -43.32
CA MET A 139 44.47 16.45 -42.35
C MET A 139 44.57 15.89 -40.95
N THR A 140 44.80 16.77 -39.97
CA THR A 140 44.75 16.46 -38.54
C THR A 140 43.28 16.24 -38.14
N LEU A 141 42.95 15.06 -37.64
CA LEU A 141 41.59 14.68 -37.25
C LEU A 141 41.39 14.60 -35.73
N GLY A 142 42.47 14.50 -34.96
CA GLY A 142 42.38 14.34 -33.51
C GLY A 142 43.67 13.86 -32.86
N ALA A 143 43.52 13.25 -31.68
CA ALA A 143 44.61 12.71 -30.88
C ALA A 143 44.20 11.39 -30.24
N SER A 144 45.18 10.53 -30.00
CA SER A 144 45.01 9.35 -29.15
C SER A 144 46.14 9.28 -28.14
N PHE A 145 45.86 8.61 -27.03
CA PHE A 145 46.77 8.37 -25.94
C PHE A 145 46.70 6.90 -25.55
N THR A 146 47.86 6.27 -25.38
CA THR A 146 47.97 4.89 -24.93
C THR A 146 48.97 4.84 -23.79
N ARG A 147 48.56 4.26 -22.65
CA ARG A 147 49.46 4.07 -21.51
C ARG A 147 50.74 3.33 -21.95
N ALA A 148 51.87 3.73 -21.38
CA ALA A 148 53.22 3.24 -21.69
C ALA A 148 53.83 3.64 -23.04
N THR A 149 53.03 3.99 -24.06
CA THR A 149 53.57 4.47 -25.35
C THR A 149 53.38 5.98 -25.58
N GLY A 150 52.57 6.63 -24.74
CA GLY A 150 52.25 8.05 -24.85
C GLY A 150 51.17 8.34 -25.90
N GLY A 151 51.05 9.60 -26.28
CA GLY A 151 50.11 10.07 -27.28
C GLY A 151 50.65 10.16 -28.71
N GLN A 152 49.73 10.19 -29.65
CA GLN A 152 49.99 10.38 -31.08
C GLN A 152 48.90 11.22 -31.72
N VAL A 153 49.27 11.98 -32.75
CA VAL A 153 48.34 12.74 -33.59
C VAL A 153 47.61 11.79 -34.53
N ILE A 154 46.28 11.96 -34.63
CA ILE A 154 45.44 11.24 -35.58
C ILE A 154 45.29 12.11 -36.82
N ASN A 155 45.62 11.57 -37.99
CA ASN A 155 45.45 12.21 -39.28
C ASN A 155 44.80 11.25 -40.29
N THR A 156 44.38 11.77 -41.44
CA THR A 156 43.70 10.97 -42.49
C THR A 156 44.48 9.73 -42.95
N ALA A 157 45.81 9.67 -42.77
CA ALA A 157 46.62 8.53 -43.17
C ALA A 157 46.66 7.41 -42.11
N ASN A 158 46.50 7.73 -40.82
CA ASN A 158 46.62 6.75 -39.72
C ASN A 158 45.32 6.46 -38.97
N THR A 159 44.20 7.13 -39.29
CA THR A 159 42.89 6.95 -38.61
C THR A 159 42.47 5.50 -38.50
N GLY A 160 42.58 4.72 -39.58
CA GLY A 160 42.17 3.32 -39.60
C GLY A 160 42.98 2.42 -38.64
N ASN A 161 44.27 2.74 -38.43
CA ASN A 161 45.11 2.00 -37.50
C ASN A 161 44.74 2.33 -36.04
N ILE A 162 44.38 3.57 -35.76
CA ILE A 162 44.08 4.06 -34.40
C ILE A 162 42.66 3.64 -33.96
N ILE A 163 41.70 3.65 -34.89
CA ILE A 163 40.37 3.06 -34.63
C ILE A 163 40.51 1.57 -34.31
N ASN A 164 41.52 0.87 -34.81
CA ASN A 164 41.75 -0.55 -34.54
C ASN A 164 42.87 -0.83 -33.54
N SER A 165 43.18 0.11 -32.64
CA SER A 165 44.24 -0.05 -31.62
C SER A 165 43.70 0.03 -30.18
N PHE A 166 44.51 -0.46 -29.22
CA PHE A 166 44.23 -0.46 -27.79
C PHE A 166 44.52 0.89 -27.12
N SER A 167 44.09 2.00 -27.74
CA SER A 167 44.26 3.33 -27.15
C SER A 167 43.47 3.48 -25.84
N SER A 168 44.12 4.00 -24.80
CA SER A 168 43.48 4.29 -23.51
C SER A 168 42.45 5.41 -23.61
N ALA A 169 42.72 6.41 -24.45
CA ALA A 169 41.76 7.42 -24.83
C ALA A 169 42.03 7.91 -26.25
N ALA A 170 40.99 8.20 -27.03
CA ALA A 170 41.13 8.83 -28.33
C ALA A 170 39.91 9.68 -28.67
N ALA A 171 40.13 10.72 -29.45
CA ALA A 171 39.07 11.56 -29.97
C ALA A 171 39.34 11.90 -31.43
N ILE A 172 38.31 11.75 -32.27
CA ILE A 172 38.39 11.91 -33.72
C ILE A 172 37.22 12.76 -34.18
N ILE A 173 37.50 13.84 -34.89
CA ILE A 173 36.48 14.67 -35.53
C ILE A 173 36.36 14.28 -36.99
N SER A 174 35.14 14.20 -37.50
CA SER A 174 34.91 13.88 -38.90
C SER A 174 35.54 14.93 -39.82
N ASN A 175 36.11 14.50 -40.95
CA ASN A 175 36.69 15.40 -41.95
C ASN A 175 35.68 16.48 -42.41
N GLN A 176 34.41 16.10 -42.56
CA GLN A 176 33.34 17.04 -42.94
C GLN A 176 33.14 18.16 -41.91
N SER A 177 33.27 17.85 -40.61
CA SER A 177 33.12 18.82 -39.53
C SER A 177 34.33 19.76 -39.38
N LEU A 178 35.45 19.47 -40.05
CA LEU A 178 36.67 20.27 -40.02
C LEU A 178 36.77 21.27 -41.18
N ALA A 179 35.77 21.34 -42.05
CA ALA A 179 35.70 22.35 -43.10
C ALA A 179 35.69 23.78 -42.49
N GLY A 180 36.63 24.63 -42.93
CA GLY A 180 36.76 26.01 -42.44
C GLY A 180 37.43 26.18 -41.07
N VAL A 181 37.94 25.09 -40.49
CA VAL A 181 38.71 25.10 -39.23
C VAL A 181 40.19 25.38 -39.53
N LYS A 182 40.77 26.36 -38.83
CA LYS A 182 42.20 26.70 -38.94
C LYS A 182 43.08 25.78 -38.11
N SER A 183 42.75 25.66 -36.83
CA SER A 183 43.51 24.85 -35.87
C SER A 183 42.59 24.00 -35.01
N LEU A 184 43.09 22.81 -34.69
CA LEU A 184 42.49 21.85 -33.78
C LEU A 184 43.40 21.73 -32.56
N ASN A 185 42.82 22.03 -31.40
CA ASN A 185 43.47 21.88 -30.11
C ASN A 185 42.78 20.74 -29.36
N MET A 186 43.53 19.72 -29.01
CA MET A 186 43.05 18.57 -28.28
C MET A 186 44.02 18.22 -27.18
N LEU A 187 43.51 18.11 -25.96
CA LEU A 187 44.27 17.71 -24.80
C LEU A 187 43.66 16.44 -24.22
N ILE A 188 44.47 15.41 -24.07
CA ILE A 188 44.09 14.19 -23.37
C ILE A 188 44.92 14.10 -22.10
N ILE A 189 44.27 13.95 -20.95
CA ILE A 189 44.92 13.80 -19.65
C ILE A 189 44.52 12.44 -19.06
N ASP A 190 45.50 11.56 -18.89
CA ASP A 190 45.36 10.32 -18.16
C ASP A 190 45.50 10.53 -16.65
N LYS A 191 44.79 9.70 -15.87
CA LYS A 191 44.86 9.69 -14.39
C LYS A 191 44.68 11.05 -13.73
N LEU A 192 43.62 11.76 -14.11
CA LEU A 192 43.32 13.07 -13.57
C LEU A 192 42.71 12.98 -12.15
N THR A 193 43.56 12.69 -11.15
CA THR A 193 43.16 12.44 -9.75
C THR A 193 42.53 13.65 -9.06
N ALA A 194 42.94 14.86 -9.44
CA ALA A 194 42.44 16.12 -8.88
C ALA A 194 40.92 16.32 -9.07
N TYR A 195 40.31 15.58 -9.98
CA TYR A 195 38.92 15.76 -10.37
C TYR A 195 38.07 14.50 -10.23
N LYS A 196 38.60 13.48 -9.52
CA LYS A 196 37.92 12.22 -9.22
C LYS A 196 36.56 12.43 -8.52
N ASP A 197 36.45 13.49 -7.73
CA ASP A 197 35.33 13.79 -6.83
C ASP A 197 34.54 15.06 -7.22
N LEU A 198 34.68 15.56 -8.45
CA LEU A 198 34.09 16.84 -8.87
C LEU A 198 32.56 16.91 -8.72
N ASP A 199 31.86 15.77 -8.85
CA ASP A 199 30.39 15.75 -8.82
C ASP A 199 29.84 14.78 -7.78
N LYS A 200 30.15 15.05 -6.49
CA LYS A 200 29.54 14.33 -5.36
C LYS A 200 28.02 14.52 -5.29
N SER A 201 27.46 15.49 -6.01
CA SER A 201 26.03 15.82 -5.94
C SER A 201 25.13 14.93 -6.79
N SER A 202 25.70 14.24 -7.80
CA SER A 202 24.96 13.44 -8.78
C SER A 202 25.31 11.94 -8.76
N ASP A 203 26.09 11.49 -7.78
CA ASP A 203 26.63 10.11 -7.70
C ASP A 203 27.35 9.65 -8.98
N ARG A 204 27.96 10.60 -9.72
CA ARG A 204 28.79 10.33 -10.91
C ARG A 204 30.27 10.35 -10.54
N PHE A 205 30.98 9.32 -10.96
CA PHE A 205 32.41 9.12 -10.70
C PHE A 205 33.17 8.99 -12.02
N LEU A 206 34.35 9.59 -12.11
CA LEU A 206 35.19 9.46 -13.31
C LEU A 206 35.61 8.00 -13.54
N ALA A 207 35.53 7.50 -14.77
CA ALA A 207 35.90 6.15 -15.17
C ALA A 207 37.11 6.07 -16.12
N SER A 208 37.41 7.15 -16.85
CA SER A 208 38.43 7.19 -17.91
C SER A 208 39.39 8.38 -17.79
N SER A 209 40.31 8.49 -18.75
CA SER A 209 41.03 9.74 -19.06
C SER A 209 40.05 10.84 -19.50
N VAL A 210 40.46 12.10 -19.37
CA VAL A 210 39.67 13.28 -19.75
C VAL A 210 40.19 13.84 -21.08
N ILE A 211 39.29 14.20 -21.98
CA ILE A 211 39.60 14.75 -23.30
C ILE A 211 39.00 16.15 -23.40
N VAL A 212 39.82 17.18 -23.59
CA VAL A 212 39.38 18.56 -23.82
C VAL A 212 39.61 18.91 -25.28
N VAL A 213 38.59 19.44 -25.95
CA VAL A 213 38.64 19.72 -27.40
C VAL A 213 38.17 21.12 -27.70
N ALA A 214 39.03 21.89 -28.37
CA ALA A 214 38.76 23.24 -28.83
C ALA A 214 39.09 23.36 -30.33
N LEU A 215 38.25 24.10 -31.06
CA LEU A 215 38.46 24.40 -32.47
C LEU A 215 38.50 25.90 -32.71
N HIS A 216 39.43 26.34 -33.57
CA HIS A 216 39.47 27.71 -34.04
C HIS A 216 39.01 27.79 -35.51
N ARG A 217 37.96 28.58 -35.78
CA ARG A 217 37.36 28.78 -37.11
C ARG A 217 37.56 30.20 -37.63
N ASN A 218 37.52 30.36 -38.95
CA ASN A 218 37.51 31.68 -39.61
C ASN A 218 36.19 32.43 -39.44
N ASP A 219 35.07 31.71 -39.45
CA ASP A 219 33.73 32.29 -39.40
C ASP A 219 32.98 31.83 -38.15
N SER A 220 32.11 32.70 -37.63
CA SER A 220 31.29 32.51 -36.43
C SER A 220 30.08 31.57 -36.63
N ALA A 221 29.96 30.92 -37.79
CA ALA A 221 28.90 29.95 -38.05
C ALA A 221 29.17 28.64 -37.28
N SER A 222 28.38 28.42 -36.23
CA SER A 222 28.32 27.15 -35.50
C SER A 222 27.71 26.07 -36.40
N THR A 223 28.54 25.14 -36.86
CA THR A 223 28.05 23.89 -37.44
C THR A 223 28.19 22.81 -36.38
N SER A 224 27.16 21.96 -36.25
CA SER A 224 27.22 20.80 -35.36
C SER A 224 28.45 19.97 -35.71
N THR A 225 29.30 19.75 -34.71
CA THR A 225 30.57 19.06 -34.87
C THR A 225 30.42 17.70 -34.24
N ASN A 226 30.46 16.65 -35.06
CA ASN A 226 30.39 15.28 -34.55
C ASN A 226 31.80 14.81 -34.21
N ILE A 227 31.98 14.47 -32.93
CA ILE A 227 33.23 13.92 -32.39
C ILE A 227 32.99 12.49 -31.94
N SER A 228 33.84 11.58 -32.38
CA SER A 228 33.89 10.19 -31.91
C SER A 228 34.93 10.06 -30.81
N LEU A 229 34.52 9.49 -29.69
CA LEU A 229 35.31 9.35 -28.47
C LEU A 229 35.48 7.88 -28.13
N TYR A 230 36.68 7.54 -27.66
CA TYR A 230 37.07 6.18 -27.30
C TYR A 230 37.71 6.22 -25.91
N PHE A 231 37.20 5.43 -24.98
CA PHE A 231 37.61 5.45 -23.58
C PHE A 231 37.85 4.04 -23.05
N GLN A 232 39.06 3.79 -22.54
CA GLN A 232 39.33 2.62 -21.72
C GLN A 232 38.98 2.92 -20.26
N VAL A 233 38.29 2.00 -19.59
CA VAL A 233 38.05 2.10 -18.15
C VAL A 233 39.38 1.91 -17.42
N LEU A 234 39.77 2.90 -16.63
CA LEU A 234 41.02 2.86 -15.89
C LEU A 234 40.85 1.97 -14.65
N GLN A 235 41.80 1.07 -14.40
CA GLN A 235 41.73 0.15 -13.26
C GLN A 235 41.64 0.89 -11.92
N GLU A 236 42.27 2.05 -11.80
CA GLU A 236 42.25 2.88 -10.59
C GLU A 236 40.87 3.50 -10.30
N TYR A 237 40.00 3.51 -11.31
CA TYR A 237 38.63 3.98 -11.26
C TYR A 237 37.62 2.84 -11.44
N HIS A 238 38.09 1.59 -11.44
CA HIS A 238 37.22 0.45 -11.61
C HIS A 238 36.27 0.36 -10.40
N PRO A 239 34.95 0.29 -10.63
CA PRO A 239 34.00 0.22 -9.55
C PRO A 239 34.08 -1.16 -8.88
N ASN A 240 34.04 -1.18 -7.54
CA ASN A 240 33.95 -2.42 -6.75
C ASN A 240 32.52 -3.04 -6.77
N ARG A 241 31.62 -2.50 -7.59
CA ARG A 241 30.21 -2.87 -7.72
C ARG A 241 29.83 -2.82 -9.20
N VAL A 242 28.68 -3.40 -9.55
CA VAL A 242 28.10 -3.23 -10.88
C VAL A 242 27.92 -1.73 -11.13
N ALA A 243 28.30 -1.25 -12.32
CA ALA A 243 28.27 0.16 -12.67
C ALA A 243 27.67 0.37 -14.05
N GLN A 244 26.96 1.48 -14.22
CA GLN A 244 26.53 1.97 -15.52
C GLN A 244 27.50 3.07 -15.96
N TYR A 245 27.97 2.97 -17.21
CA TYR A 245 28.87 3.95 -17.80
C TYR A 245 28.10 4.91 -18.71
N TYR A 246 28.52 6.17 -18.71
CA TYR A 246 27.95 7.24 -19.52
C TYR A 246 29.08 8.01 -20.19
N CYS A 247 28.87 8.40 -21.45
CA CYS A 247 29.70 9.42 -22.07
C CYS A 247 29.12 10.78 -21.75
N SER A 248 29.90 11.60 -21.07
CA SER A 248 29.46 12.88 -20.55
C SER A 248 30.44 13.97 -20.95
N PHE A 249 29.91 15.18 -21.11
CA PHE A 249 30.70 16.39 -21.17
C PHE A 249 30.60 17.16 -19.85
N TYR A 250 31.60 17.98 -19.56
CA TYR A 250 31.59 18.84 -18.39
C TYR A 250 30.88 20.15 -18.73
N ASP A 251 29.69 20.34 -18.17
CA ASP A 251 28.93 21.58 -18.31
C ASP A 251 29.47 22.63 -17.34
N THR A 252 30.14 23.64 -17.88
CA THR A 252 30.76 24.71 -17.11
C THR A 252 29.73 25.63 -16.45
N THR A 253 28.48 25.63 -16.91
CA THR A 253 27.39 26.43 -16.31
C THR A 253 26.85 25.76 -15.06
N SER A 254 26.57 24.46 -15.13
CA SER A 254 26.05 23.70 -13.99
C SER A 254 27.14 23.14 -13.08
N LEU A 255 28.41 23.17 -13.52
CA LEU A 255 29.57 22.56 -12.87
C LEU A 255 29.39 21.04 -12.65
N LYS A 256 28.74 20.36 -13.61
CA LYS A 256 28.41 18.93 -13.53
C LYS A 256 28.72 18.19 -14.83
N TRP A 257 28.82 16.87 -14.73
CA TRP A 257 28.86 16.00 -15.92
C TRP A 257 27.45 15.85 -16.51
N ASN A 258 27.31 16.04 -17.81
CA ASN A 258 26.04 16.03 -18.52
C ASN A 258 26.13 15.14 -19.77
N GLU A 259 25.09 14.36 -20.04
CA GLU A 259 25.03 13.41 -21.17
C GLU A 259 24.34 14.00 -22.42
N SER A 260 23.78 15.20 -22.35
CA SER A 260 23.03 15.82 -23.45
C SER A 260 23.91 15.99 -24.70
N GLY A 261 23.40 15.58 -25.86
CA GLY A 261 24.15 15.65 -27.11
C GLY A 261 25.24 14.58 -27.28
N CYS A 262 25.40 13.65 -26.33
CA CYS A 262 26.26 12.47 -26.43
C CYS A 262 25.45 11.17 -26.55
N THR A 263 25.95 10.19 -27.31
CA THR A 263 25.34 8.86 -27.42
C THR A 263 25.71 7.98 -26.23
N MET A 264 24.85 7.02 -25.89
CA MET A 264 25.21 5.98 -24.91
C MET A 264 26.49 5.25 -25.32
N PRO A 265 27.39 4.95 -24.37
CA PRO A 265 28.66 4.31 -24.65
C PRO A 265 28.46 2.85 -25.06
N LYS A 266 28.96 2.49 -26.24
CA LYS A 266 28.95 1.12 -26.74
C LYS A 266 30.24 0.43 -26.32
N ASN A 267 30.14 -0.68 -25.58
CA ASN A 267 31.32 -1.47 -25.22
C ASN A 267 31.85 -2.23 -26.44
N ASN A 268 33.09 -1.94 -26.84
CA ASN A 268 33.83 -2.68 -27.84
C ASN A 268 34.77 -3.67 -27.15
N THR A 269 34.33 -4.92 -27.04
CA THR A 269 35.06 -5.97 -26.33
C THR A 269 36.35 -6.38 -27.02
N ALA A 270 36.51 -6.15 -28.33
CA ALA A 270 37.73 -6.48 -29.07
C ALA A 270 38.92 -5.61 -28.64
N PHE A 271 38.66 -4.35 -28.28
CA PHE A 271 39.68 -3.38 -27.85
C PHE A 271 39.56 -3.00 -26.37
N ASN A 272 38.64 -3.63 -25.63
CA ASN A 272 38.35 -3.37 -24.22
C ASN A 272 38.14 -1.87 -23.89
N ARG A 273 37.30 -1.20 -24.68
CA ARG A 273 37.03 0.23 -24.57
C ARG A 273 35.58 0.56 -24.90
N TYR A 274 35.11 1.69 -24.42
CA TYR A 274 33.79 2.25 -24.74
C TYR A 274 33.91 3.28 -25.85
N GLU A 275 32.93 3.26 -26.76
CA GLU A 275 32.86 4.13 -27.93
C GLU A 275 31.58 4.94 -27.90
N CYS A 276 31.67 6.25 -28.12
CA CYS A 276 30.53 7.14 -28.17
C CYS A 276 30.75 8.31 -29.14
N SER A 277 29.67 8.98 -29.50
CA SER A 277 29.68 10.16 -30.36
C SER A 277 28.98 11.31 -29.66
N CYS A 278 29.54 12.51 -29.73
CA CYS A 278 28.89 13.73 -29.26
C CYS A 278 28.76 14.74 -30.42
N ASN A 279 27.73 15.59 -30.38
CA ASN A 279 27.40 16.54 -31.45
C ASN A 279 27.90 17.98 -31.19
N HIS A 280 28.77 18.14 -30.19
CA HIS A 280 29.35 19.40 -29.75
C HIS A 280 30.80 19.17 -29.32
N LEU A 281 31.49 20.26 -28.98
CA LEU A 281 32.86 20.24 -28.45
C LEU A 281 32.85 20.76 -27.02
N SER A 282 33.60 20.10 -26.15
CA SER A 282 33.67 20.40 -24.73
C SER A 282 34.83 19.60 -24.12
N THR A 283 34.83 19.49 -22.80
CA THR A 283 35.58 18.50 -22.05
C THR A 283 34.76 17.23 -21.87
N PHE A 284 35.27 16.10 -22.33
CA PHE A 284 34.59 14.80 -22.29
C PHE A 284 35.31 13.80 -21.39
N ALA A 285 34.52 12.92 -20.79
CA ALA A 285 35.02 11.72 -20.12
C ALA A 285 33.97 10.61 -20.15
N LEU A 286 34.42 9.38 -19.91
CA LEU A 286 33.57 8.30 -19.46
C LEU A 286 33.39 8.45 -17.94
N VAL A 287 32.16 8.58 -17.50
CA VAL A 287 31.80 8.55 -16.07
C VAL A 287 31.00 7.28 -15.79
N TRP A 288 31.03 6.85 -14.54
CA TRP A 288 30.22 5.75 -14.06
C TRP A 288 29.38 6.20 -12.88
N SER A 289 28.22 5.59 -12.71
CA SER A 289 27.50 5.62 -11.44
C SER A 289 27.32 4.20 -10.94
N PRO A 290 27.17 4.00 -9.62
CA PRO A 290 26.73 2.72 -9.08
C PRO A 290 25.51 2.29 -9.88
N TYR A 291 25.51 1.03 -10.32
CA TYR A 291 24.34 0.45 -10.96
C TYR A 291 23.26 0.36 -9.88
N VAL A 292 22.47 1.43 -9.79
CA VAL A 292 21.21 1.40 -9.10
C VAL A 292 20.35 0.55 -10.02
N THR A 293 20.12 -0.70 -9.62
CA THR A 293 19.04 -1.49 -10.20
C THR A 293 17.82 -0.59 -10.34
N PRO A 294 17.17 -0.52 -11.52
CA PRO A 294 16.04 0.38 -11.77
C PRO A 294 15.11 0.26 -10.58
N CYS A 295 14.81 1.41 -9.92
CA CYS A 295 14.44 1.53 -8.50
C CYS A 295 13.80 0.22 -8.00
N ASP A 296 14.38 -0.44 -6.99
CA ASP A 296 13.77 -1.63 -6.40
C ASP A 296 12.30 -1.32 -6.09
N THR A 297 11.42 -1.81 -6.96
CA THR A 297 10.01 -1.41 -6.98
C THR A 297 9.32 -1.88 -5.73
N SER A 298 9.94 -2.76 -4.94
CA SER A 298 9.42 -3.19 -3.66
C SER A 298 9.53 -2.11 -2.57
N THR A 299 10.54 -1.24 -2.61
CA THR A 299 10.87 -0.31 -1.50
C THR A 299 10.94 1.18 -1.88
N HIS A 300 11.06 1.53 -3.16
CA HIS A 300 11.26 2.93 -3.60
C HIS A 300 10.36 3.32 -4.81
N VAL A 301 10.07 4.62 -4.96
CA VAL A 301 9.30 5.22 -6.06
C VAL A 301 10.20 6.13 -6.87
N SER A 302 10.19 6.00 -8.20
CA SER A 302 10.86 6.92 -9.12
C SER A 302 10.06 8.23 -9.21
N MET A 303 10.70 9.34 -8.93
CA MET A 303 10.15 10.69 -9.09
C MET A 303 10.35 11.18 -10.54
N SER A 304 9.63 12.23 -10.93
CA SER A 304 9.68 12.82 -12.28
C SER A 304 11.03 13.50 -12.60
N ASP A 305 11.82 13.84 -11.60
CA ASP A 305 13.18 14.37 -11.72
C ASP A 305 14.27 13.27 -11.82
N GLY A 306 13.86 12.00 -11.81
CA GLY A 306 14.78 10.84 -11.87
C GLY A 306 15.37 10.43 -10.52
N SER A 307 15.00 11.08 -9.41
CA SER A 307 15.37 10.63 -8.06
C SER A 307 14.51 9.43 -7.61
N CYS A 308 15.06 8.54 -6.76
CA CYS A 308 14.26 7.48 -6.11
C CYS A 308 14.03 7.90 -4.64
N LEU A 309 12.78 8.09 -4.21
CA LEU A 309 12.42 8.22 -2.79
C LEU A 309 12.01 6.87 -2.21
N SER A 310 12.31 6.62 -0.94
CA SER A 310 11.76 5.44 -0.24
C SER A 310 10.23 5.55 -0.18
N LYS A 311 9.50 4.46 -0.43
CA LYS A 311 8.02 4.44 -0.46
C LYS A 311 7.38 5.17 0.74
N PRO A 312 7.85 5.02 1.99
CA PRO A 312 7.30 5.75 3.13
C PRO A 312 7.55 7.27 3.08
N ASN A 313 8.73 7.71 2.66
CA ASN A 313 9.05 9.14 2.57
C ASN A 313 8.37 9.78 1.35
N ALA A 314 8.29 9.06 0.22
CA ALA A 314 7.51 9.46 -0.95
C ALA A 314 6.05 9.67 -0.55
N GLN A 315 5.45 8.78 0.23
CA GLN A 315 4.07 8.91 0.70
C GLN A 315 3.86 10.20 1.52
N ILE A 316 4.74 10.50 2.49
CA ILE A 316 4.60 11.68 3.37
C ILE A 316 4.72 12.98 2.56
N GLU A 317 5.76 13.10 1.75
CA GLU A 317 6.04 14.32 0.98
C GLU A 317 4.96 14.54 -0.11
N THR A 318 4.53 13.46 -0.76
CA THR A 318 3.50 13.54 -1.81
C THR A 318 2.12 13.87 -1.26
N VAL A 319 1.72 13.29 -0.12
CA VAL A 319 0.42 13.61 0.51
C VAL A 319 0.38 15.07 0.98
N ASN A 320 1.49 15.58 1.53
CA ASN A 320 1.57 16.99 1.92
C ASN A 320 1.46 17.91 0.70
N THR A 321 2.12 17.58 -0.41
CA THR A 321 2.00 18.32 -1.67
C THR A 321 0.57 18.28 -2.23
N LEU A 322 -0.07 17.11 -2.22
CA LEU A 322 -1.46 16.94 -2.68
C LEU A 322 -2.47 17.72 -1.82
N ARG A 323 -2.23 17.81 -0.51
CA ARG A 323 -3.06 18.60 0.43
C ARG A 323 -2.74 20.10 0.40
N ALA A 324 -1.60 20.50 -0.13
CA ALA A 324 -1.18 21.91 -0.19
C ALA A 324 -1.96 22.75 -1.23
N ASN A 325 -2.94 22.18 -1.94
CA ASN A 325 -3.79 22.88 -2.93
C ASN A 325 -2.97 23.68 -3.97
N THR A 326 -2.01 23.02 -4.62
CA THR A 326 -1.24 23.63 -5.71
C THR A 326 -2.14 23.87 -6.93
N SER A 327 -1.98 24.99 -7.65
CA SER A 327 -2.75 25.26 -8.88
C SER A 327 -2.18 24.57 -10.14
N ASP A 328 -1.01 23.95 -10.05
CA ASP A 328 -0.37 23.26 -11.18
C ASP A 328 -0.94 21.84 -11.35
N SER A 329 -1.77 21.67 -12.37
CA SER A 329 -2.38 20.39 -12.75
C SER A 329 -1.36 19.30 -13.08
N THR A 330 -0.20 19.65 -13.62
CA THR A 330 0.86 18.68 -13.94
C THR A 330 1.53 18.18 -12.67
N ALA A 331 1.84 19.09 -11.75
CA ALA A 331 2.41 18.73 -10.45
C ALA A 331 1.45 17.87 -9.61
N ILE A 332 0.15 18.18 -9.61
CA ILE A 332 -0.87 17.34 -8.96
C ILE A 332 -0.91 15.95 -9.59
N ALA A 333 -0.92 15.86 -10.93
CA ALA A 333 -0.96 14.58 -11.63
C ALA A 333 0.29 13.72 -11.35
N ASP A 334 1.47 14.34 -11.35
CA ASP A 334 2.75 13.67 -11.03
C ASP A 334 2.77 13.17 -9.58
N ALA A 335 2.34 14.02 -8.64
CA ALA A 335 2.21 13.66 -7.23
C ALA A 335 1.20 12.52 -7.06
N LEU A 336 0.01 12.62 -7.63
CA LEU A 336 -1.03 11.60 -7.51
C LEU A 336 -0.58 10.25 -8.10
N SER A 337 0.04 10.26 -9.28
CA SER A 337 0.59 9.05 -9.91
C SER A 337 1.70 8.41 -9.06
N SER A 338 2.55 9.22 -8.45
CA SER A 338 3.64 8.75 -7.57
C SER A 338 3.09 8.17 -6.27
N TYR A 339 2.10 8.84 -5.66
CA TYR A 339 1.41 8.38 -4.46
C TYR A 339 0.76 7.01 -4.68
N ILE A 340 0.03 6.84 -5.78
CA ILE A 340 -0.69 5.60 -6.07
C ILE A 340 0.29 4.44 -6.25
N SER A 341 1.36 4.66 -7.03
CA SER A 341 2.42 3.67 -7.22
C SER A 341 3.10 3.28 -5.90
N ALA A 342 3.12 4.18 -4.91
CA ALA A 342 3.67 3.89 -3.59
C ALA A 342 2.78 2.97 -2.75
N ILE A 343 1.45 2.98 -2.94
CA ILE A 343 0.48 2.27 -2.08
C ILE A 343 0.00 0.93 -2.65
N THR A 344 0.09 0.72 -3.97
CA THR A 344 -0.41 -0.49 -4.66
C THR A 344 0.42 -1.76 -4.43
N ASP A 345 1.64 -1.62 -3.91
CA ASP A 345 2.62 -2.72 -3.84
C ASP A 345 3.28 -2.85 -2.44
N SER A 346 2.76 -2.17 -1.42
CA SER A 346 3.35 -2.17 -0.08
C SER A 346 2.61 -3.11 0.88
N ASN A 347 3.27 -4.17 1.35
CA ASN A 347 2.93 -4.88 2.60
C ASN A 347 3.13 -3.99 3.87
N ILE A 348 3.36 -2.70 3.69
CA ILE A 348 3.65 -1.75 4.76
C ILE A 348 2.30 -1.30 5.31
N ALA A 349 2.04 -1.59 6.59
CA ALA A 349 0.87 -1.10 7.29
C ALA A 349 0.87 0.43 7.23
N LEU A 350 -0.08 0.99 6.47
CA LEU A 350 -0.20 2.44 6.29
C LEU A 350 -0.69 3.08 7.59
N ASN A 351 -0.01 4.16 7.99
CA ASN A 351 -0.52 5.05 9.02
C ASN A 351 -1.69 5.84 8.42
N SER A 352 -2.84 5.85 9.10
CA SER A 352 -4.07 6.51 8.64
C SER A 352 -3.87 7.99 8.29
N SER A 353 -2.90 8.67 8.91
CA SER A 353 -2.58 10.08 8.65
C SER A 353 -2.03 10.37 7.25
N TYR A 354 -1.43 9.37 6.59
CA TYR A 354 -0.79 9.48 5.26
C TYR A 354 -1.49 8.66 4.18
N THR A 355 -2.71 8.20 4.48
CA THR A 355 -3.57 7.56 3.50
C THR A 355 -4.59 8.57 3.01
N LEU A 356 -4.63 8.83 1.70
CA LEU A 356 -5.72 9.57 1.09
C LEU A 356 -6.94 8.67 1.07
N ASN A 357 -8.05 9.12 1.63
CA ASN A 357 -9.31 8.44 1.46
C ASN A 357 -9.81 8.63 0.01
N VAL A 358 -10.77 7.80 -0.41
CA VAL A 358 -11.30 7.83 -1.79
C VAL A 358 -11.93 9.20 -2.12
N SER A 359 -12.57 9.87 -1.14
CA SER A 359 -13.11 11.22 -1.32
C SER A 359 -12.05 12.30 -1.53
N GLU A 360 -10.90 12.21 -0.87
CA GLU A 360 -9.76 13.13 -1.04
C GLU A 360 -9.20 12.95 -2.45
N ILE A 361 -9.07 11.71 -2.94
CA ILE A 361 -8.64 11.43 -4.31
C ILE A 361 -9.63 12.03 -5.32
N ASP A 362 -10.93 11.89 -5.10
CA ASP A 362 -11.97 12.46 -5.97
C ASP A 362 -11.87 14.00 -6.04
N ILE A 363 -11.71 14.67 -4.89
CA ILE A 363 -11.49 16.13 -4.81
C ILE A 363 -10.21 16.52 -5.56
N ILE A 364 -9.10 15.84 -5.29
CA ILE A 364 -7.81 16.12 -5.95
C ILE A 364 -7.94 15.96 -7.47
N LEU A 365 -8.58 14.89 -7.92
CA LEU A 365 -8.76 14.59 -9.34
C LEU A 365 -9.64 15.62 -10.03
N SER A 366 -10.67 16.14 -9.35
CA SER A 366 -11.56 17.19 -9.87
C SER A 366 -10.87 18.56 -10.05
N ASN A 367 -9.73 18.76 -9.39
CA ASN A 367 -8.95 20.00 -9.48
C ASN A 367 -7.97 20.01 -10.67
N ILE A 368 -7.73 18.85 -11.32
CA ILE A 368 -6.84 18.75 -12.48
C ILE A 368 -7.61 19.16 -13.74
N ASN A 369 -7.29 20.31 -14.32
CA ASN A 369 -8.11 20.91 -15.38
C ASN A 369 -7.28 21.26 -16.62
N ASN A 370 -7.92 21.19 -17.79
CA ASN A 370 -7.44 21.75 -19.08
C ASN A 370 -6.04 21.32 -19.52
N THR A 371 -5.63 20.09 -19.20
CA THR A 371 -4.34 19.54 -19.61
C THR A 371 -4.54 18.15 -20.20
N ASN A 372 -3.80 17.83 -21.27
CA ASN A 372 -3.77 16.49 -21.84
C ASN A 372 -2.64 15.71 -21.16
N ILE A 373 -2.95 15.09 -20.03
CA ILE A 373 -2.02 14.32 -19.23
C ILE A 373 -2.39 12.84 -19.30
N THR A 374 -1.39 12.00 -19.53
CA THR A 374 -1.53 10.55 -19.36
C THR A 374 -0.32 10.05 -18.61
N LYS A 375 -0.55 9.56 -17.39
CA LYS A 375 0.48 8.91 -16.57
C LYS A 375 0.11 7.45 -16.46
N ASN A 376 1.05 6.60 -16.85
CA ASN A 376 0.84 5.17 -16.94
C ASN A 376 1.96 4.47 -16.17
N THR A 377 1.58 3.66 -15.19
CA THR A 377 2.48 2.81 -14.42
C THR A 377 1.98 1.37 -14.46
N ASN A 378 2.76 0.43 -13.93
CA ASN A 378 2.36 -0.98 -13.90
C ASN A 378 1.19 -1.28 -12.95
N ASP A 379 0.84 -0.31 -12.10
CA ASP A 379 -0.17 -0.43 -11.05
C ASP A 379 -1.31 0.60 -11.17
N SER A 380 -1.17 1.61 -12.02
CA SER A 380 -2.20 2.62 -12.20
C SER A 380 -2.13 3.31 -13.55
N ILE A 381 -3.25 3.91 -13.96
CA ILE A 381 -3.29 4.86 -15.07
C ILE A 381 -4.12 6.08 -14.68
N LEU A 382 -3.57 7.26 -14.91
CA LEU A 382 -4.25 8.55 -14.81
C LEU A 382 -4.38 9.15 -16.20
N VAL A 383 -5.60 9.38 -16.65
CA VAL A 383 -5.95 10.05 -17.90
C VAL A 383 -6.69 11.33 -17.55
N VAL A 384 -6.17 12.46 -18.00
CA VAL A 384 -6.81 13.78 -17.92
C VAL A 384 -6.76 14.32 -19.33
N GLN A 385 -7.89 14.36 -20.03
CA GLN A 385 -7.94 14.79 -21.43
C GLN A 385 -9.24 15.52 -21.74
N GLN A 386 -9.19 16.44 -22.69
CA GLN A 386 -10.41 16.96 -23.29
C GLN A 386 -11.07 15.87 -24.14
N PRO A 387 -12.37 15.57 -23.97
CA PRO A 387 -13.05 14.53 -24.73
C PRO A 387 -12.96 14.73 -26.25
N ASN A 388 -13.17 15.97 -26.70
CA ASN A 388 -13.09 16.32 -28.11
C ASN A 388 -11.70 16.89 -28.44
N GLN A 389 -10.88 16.12 -29.15
CA GLN A 389 -9.51 16.52 -29.50
C GLN A 389 -9.38 17.17 -30.90
N GLY A 390 -10.49 17.40 -31.62
CA GLY A 390 -10.48 18.15 -32.87
C GLY A 390 -10.30 17.35 -34.16
N ASP A 391 -10.15 16.03 -34.11
CA ASP A 391 -9.83 15.18 -35.27
C ASP A 391 -10.77 13.97 -35.46
N ASN A 392 -12.09 14.12 -35.18
CA ASN A 392 -13.06 13.01 -35.09
C ASN A 392 -12.72 11.93 -34.03
N VAL A 393 -11.67 12.13 -33.23
CA VAL A 393 -11.31 11.26 -32.12
C VAL A 393 -11.95 11.81 -30.86
N ILE A 394 -12.81 10.99 -30.24
CA ILE A 394 -13.46 11.33 -28.98
C ILE A 394 -12.92 10.40 -27.91
N VAL A 395 -12.30 10.96 -26.87
CA VAL A 395 -11.81 10.22 -25.71
C VAL A 395 -13.02 9.79 -24.87
N LEU A 396 -13.20 8.49 -24.74
CA LEU A 396 -14.33 7.86 -24.06
C LEU A 396 -13.96 7.34 -22.67
N GLY A 397 -12.69 7.03 -22.44
CA GLY A 397 -12.22 6.72 -21.11
C GLY A 397 -10.83 6.10 -21.04
N ALA A 398 -10.65 5.10 -20.17
CA ALA A 398 -9.37 4.45 -19.93
C ALA A 398 -9.55 2.94 -19.71
N SER A 399 -8.52 2.18 -20.07
CA SER A 399 -8.42 0.75 -19.79
C SER A 399 -7.06 0.40 -19.19
N PHE A 400 -7.00 -0.70 -18.48
CA PHE A 400 -5.83 -1.13 -17.73
C PHE A 400 -5.67 -2.65 -17.74
N THR A 401 -4.45 -3.11 -18.00
CA THR A 401 -4.06 -4.51 -17.95
C THR A 401 -2.93 -4.69 -16.95
N ARG A 402 -3.18 -5.49 -15.91
CA ARG A 402 -2.25 -5.72 -14.81
C ARG A 402 -0.87 -6.16 -15.30
N GLY A 403 0.17 -5.49 -14.80
CA GLY A 403 1.57 -5.75 -15.17
C GLY A 403 1.97 -5.29 -16.57
N THR A 404 1.05 -4.72 -17.35
CA THR A 404 1.33 -4.12 -18.67
C THR A 404 1.13 -2.61 -18.66
N GLY A 405 0.20 -2.11 -17.83
CA GLY A 405 -0.21 -0.71 -17.77
C GLY A 405 -1.55 -0.48 -18.44
N GLY A 406 -1.90 0.79 -18.64
CA GLY A 406 -3.15 1.21 -19.28
C GLY A 406 -3.01 1.88 -20.64
N GLU A 407 -4.15 2.13 -21.26
CA GLU A 407 -4.28 2.91 -22.48
C GLU A 407 -5.55 3.78 -22.46
N VAL A 408 -5.50 4.88 -23.19
CA VAL A 408 -6.64 5.78 -23.40
C VAL A 408 -7.62 5.12 -24.37
N VAL A 409 -8.90 5.12 -24.00
CA VAL A 409 -9.98 4.57 -24.83
C VAL A 409 -10.66 5.71 -25.56
N ASN A 410 -10.79 5.59 -26.87
CA ASN A 410 -11.47 6.53 -27.74
C ASN A 410 -12.44 5.80 -28.68
N ASN A 411 -13.23 6.54 -29.44
CA ASN A 411 -14.18 5.98 -30.40
C ASN A 411 -13.55 5.07 -31.47
N THR A 412 -12.27 5.25 -31.83
CA THR A 412 -11.57 4.40 -32.82
C THR A 412 -11.10 3.05 -32.27
N ASN A 413 -10.73 2.98 -30.98
CA ASN A 413 -10.20 1.76 -30.37
C ASN A 413 -11.17 1.06 -29.40
N LYS A 414 -12.32 1.67 -29.09
CA LYS A 414 -13.34 1.16 -28.17
C LYS A 414 -13.66 -0.31 -28.39
N GLU A 415 -13.97 -0.72 -29.62
CA GLU A 415 -14.38 -2.09 -29.92
C GLU A 415 -13.27 -3.11 -29.63
N ARG A 416 -12.02 -2.77 -29.99
CA ARG A 416 -10.84 -3.58 -29.67
C ARG A 416 -10.67 -3.75 -28.16
N VAL A 417 -10.84 -2.67 -27.39
CA VAL A 417 -10.72 -2.69 -25.92
C VAL A 417 -11.86 -3.49 -25.29
N THR A 418 -13.10 -3.30 -25.74
CA THR A 418 -14.23 -4.08 -25.22
C THR A 418 -14.13 -5.56 -25.54
N ASN A 419 -13.37 -5.95 -26.57
CA ASN A 419 -13.19 -7.35 -26.99
C ASN A 419 -11.80 -7.92 -26.62
N SER A 420 -11.07 -7.31 -25.69
CA SER A 420 -9.77 -7.78 -25.23
C SER A 420 -9.79 -8.30 -23.79
N TYR A 421 -8.75 -9.09 -23.44
CA TYR A 421 -8.46 -9.48 -22.07
C TYR A 421 -7.81 -8.31 -21.34
N LEU A 422 -8.57 -7.63 -20.50
CA LEU A 422 -8.12 -6.50 -19.69
C LEU A 422 -8.49 -6.72 -18.23
N SER A 423 -7.77 -6.07 -17.33
CA SER A 423 -8.02 -6.17 -15.89
C SER A 423 -9.11 -5.20 -15.45
N THR A 424 -9.13 -3.98 -15.97
CA THR A 424 -10.17 -3.00 -15.64
C THR A 424 -10.34 -1.97 -16.75
N ALA A 425 -11.56 -1.49 -16.99
CA ALA A 425 -11.81 -0.39 -17.91
C ALA A 425 -13.06 0.42 -17.50
N ALA A 426 -13.03 1.71 -17.83
CA ALA A 426 -14.14 2.64 -17.70
C ALA A 426 -14.34 3.35 -19.04
N ILE A 427 -15.53 3.22 -19.61
CA ILE A 427 -15.88 3.77 -20.92
C ILE A 427 -17.21 4.52 -20.80
N ILE A 428 -17.18 5.83 -21.00
CA ILE A 428 -18.37 6.69 -20.98
C ILE A 428 -19.03 6.67 -22.35
N ASN A 429 -20.36 6.71 -22.37
CA ASN A 429 -21.10 6.86 -23.63
C ASN A 429 -20.78 8.22 -24.29
N GLU A 430 -20.61 8.23 -25.60
CA GLU A 430 -20.24 9.43 -26.37
C GLU A 430 -21.25 10.56 -26.17
N GLU A 431 -22.55 10.22 -26.17
CA GLU A 431 -23.65 11.18 -25.93
C GLU A 431 -23.58 11.83 -24.53
N SER A 432 -22.96 11.17 -23.56
CA SER A 432 -22.80 11.70 -22.20
C SER A 432 -21.65 12.72 -22.09
N LEU A 433 -20.79 12.84 -23.12
CA LEU A 433 -19.63 13.73 -23.11
C LEU A 433 -19.90 15.11 -23.72
N ASP A 434 -21.15 15.39 -24.12
CA ASP A 434 -21.52 16.71 -24.60
C ASP A 434 -21.32 17.79 -23.52
N GLY A 435 -20.69 18.90 -23.90
CA GLY A 435 -20.34 20.00 -22.99
C GLY A 435 -19.27 19.69 -21.93
N VAL A 436 -18.63 18.51 -21.97
CA VAL A 436 -17.51 18.16 -21.07
C VAL A 436 -16.21 18.77 -21.59
N THR A 437 -15.54 19.55 -20.75
CA THR A 437 -14.27 20.22 -21.06
C THR A 437 -13.05 19.41 -20.61
N SER A 438 -13.18 18.60 -19.57
CA SER A 438 -12.12 17.71 -19.07
C SER A 438 -12.73 16.40 -18.59
N LEU A 439 -12.15 15.29 -19.02
CA LEU A 439 -12.45 13.94 -18.53
C LEU A 439 -11.23 13.40 -17.79
N ASN A 440 -11.42 13.13 -16.50
CA ASN A 440 -10.37 12.71 -15.60
C ASN A 440 -10.71 11.29 -15.11
N ILE A 441 -9.90 10.31 -15.47
CA ILE A 441 -10.06 8.91 -15.05
C ILE A 441 -8.77 8.44 -14.43
N LEU A 442 -8.89 7.89 -13.22
CA LEU A 442 -7.82 7.23 -12.52
C LEU A 442 -8.22 5.78 -12.26
N ILE A 443 -7.38 4.83 -12.67
CA ILE A 443 -7.55 3.41 -12.34
C ILE A 443 -6.41 3.00 -11.41
N ILE A 444 -6.75 2.45 -10.26
CA ILE A 444 -5.83 1.95 -9.22
C ILE A 444 -5.94 0.43 -9.19
N ASP A 445 -4.91 -0.29 -9.66
CA ASP A 445 -4.86 -1.75 -9.55
C ASP A 445 -4.40 -2.18 -8.15
N LYS A 446 -4.95 -3.29 -7.64
CA LYS A 446 -4.68 -3.81 -6.29
C LYS A 446 -4.72 -2.74 -5.18
N PRO A 447 -5.88 -2.10 -4.97
CA PRO A 447 -6.07 -1.08 -3.93
C PRO A 447 -6.08 -1.70 -2.51
N THR A 448 -4.98 -2.30 -2.05
CA THR A 448 -4.89 -3.03 -0.77
C THR A 448 -5.30 -2.18 0.44
N THR A 449 -4.92 -0.90 0.42
CA THR A 449 -5.32 0.11 1.41
C THR A 449 -6.84 0.26 1.54
N TYR A 450 -7.56 -0.01 0.45
CA TYR A 450 -8.99 0.19 0.31
C TYR A 450 -9.77 -1.13 0.39
N GLU A 451 -9.12 -2.25 0.72
CA GLU A 451 -9.75 -3.58 0.76
C GLU A 451 -10.87 -3.66 1.81
N ASN A 452 -10.72 -2.98 2.96
CA ASN A 452 -11.63 -3.04 4.12
C ASN A 452 -12.27 -1.69 4.50
N ILE A 453 -12.59 -0.81 3.53
CA ILE A 453 -13.06 0.56 3.87
C ILE A 453 -14.35 0.55 4.70
N ASP A 454 -15.24 -0.41 4.51
CA ASP A 454 -16.50 -0.50 5.25
C ASP A 454 -16.48 -1.65 6.29
N ASN A 455 -15.84 -1.38 7.43
CA ASN A 455 -15.81 -2.30 8.57
C ASN A 455 -17.21 -2.63 9.12
N SER A 456 -18.24 -1.85 8.78
CA SER A 456 -19.59 -2.04 9.32
C SER A 456 -20.40 -3.10 8.56
N THR A 457 -20.11 -3.34 7.28
CA THR A 457 -20.91 -4.22 6.42
C THR A 457 -20.21 -5.52 5.98
N ASN A 458 -18.98 -5.79 6.44
CA ASN A 458 -18.13 -6.90 5.96
C ASN A 458 -17.96 -6.92 4.43
N LYS A 459 -18.16 -5.77 3.76
CA LYS A 459 -17.93 -5.60 2.33
C LYS A 459 -16.44 -5.44 2.08
N THR A 460 -15.92 -6.13 1.08
CA THR A 460 -14.51 -6.01 0.68
C THR A 460 -14.38 -5.72 -0.80
N VAL A 461 -13.41 -4.90 -1.17
CA VAL A 461 -13.15 -4.56 -2.57
C VAL A 461 -12.50 -5.76 -3.27
N ALA A 462 -13.09 -6.21 -4.39
CA ALA A 462 -12.68 -7.42 -5.10
C ALA A 462 -11.99 -7.16 -6.45
N SER A 463 -11.95 -5.91 -6.90
CA SER A 463 -11.35 -5.47 -8.17
C SER A 463 -10.44 -4.25 -7.99
N SER A 464 -9.86 -3.76 -9.09
CA SER A 464 -9.30 -2.42 -9.16
C SER A 464 -10.37 -1.36 -8.85
N VAL A 465 -9.94 -0.19 -8.37
CA VAL A 465 -10.81 0.98 -8.11
C VAL A 465 -10.66 1.97 -9.26
N ILE A 466 -11.77 2.50 -9.75
CA ILE A 466 -11.82 3.50 -10.82
C ILE A 466 -12.38 4.79 -10.23
N VAL A 467 -11.65 5.90 -10.30
CA VAL A 467 -12.14 7.24 -9.94
C VAL A 467 -12.38 8.01 -11.21
N VAL A 468 -13.60 8.53 -11.40
CA VAL A 468 -13.97 9.28 -12.60
C VAL A 468 -14.55 10.63 -12.21
N SER A 469 -13.95 11.69 -12.73
CA SER A 469 -14.42 13.06 -12.57
C SER A 469 -14.50 13.75 -13.93
N VAL A 470 -15.47 14.65 -14.08
CA VAL A 470 -15.65 15.44 -15.30
C VAL A 470 -15.82 16.91 -14.94
N GLN A 471 -15.24 17.77 -15.77
CA GLN A 471 -15.48 19.20 -15.73
C GLN A 471 -16.39 19.59 -16.90
N ARG A 472 -17.41 20.42 -16.63
CA ARG A 472 -18.32 20.93 -17.65
C ARG A 472 -18.46 22.45 -17.54
N ASN A 473 -18.78 23.08 -18.66
CA ASN A 473 -19.11 24.51 -18.72
C ASN A 473 -20.55 24.81 -18.27
N SER A 474 -21.44 23.80 -18.26
CA SER A 474 -22.85 23.97 -17.90
C SER A 474 -23.19 23.38 -16.54
N SER A 475 -24.06 24.07 -15.78
CA SER A 475 -24.58 23.63 -14.49
C SER A 475 -25.68 22.56 -14.56
N ALA A 476 -26.16 22.21 -15.76
CA ALA A 476 -27.09 21.10 -15.92
C ALA A 476 -26.31 19.78 -15.86
N GLU A 477 -26.70 18.87 -14.97
CA GLU A 477 -26.15 17.50 -14.93
C GLU A 477 -26.88 16.61 -15.93
N PRO A 478 -26.27 16.28 -17.09
CA PRO A 478 -26.79 15.23 -17.95
C PRO A 478 -26.64 13.88 -17.23
N ARG A 479 -27.57 12.96 -17.51
CA ARG A 479 -27.42 11.56 -17.10
C ARG A 479 -26.18 10.99 -17.77
N MET A 480 -25.16 10.65 -16.96
CA MET A 480 -23.94 10.03 -17.46
C MET A 480 -24.14 8.54 -17.53
N ASN A 481 -23.80 7.89 -18.64
CA ASN A 481 -23.80 6.43 -18.70
C ASN A 481 -22.37 5.94 -18.87
N ILE A 482 -21.86 5.26 -17.86
CA ILE A 482 -20.52 4.69 -17.84
C ILE A 482 -20.60 3.17 -17.81
N SER A 483 -19.87 2.52 -18.71
CA SER A 483 -19.66 1.06 -18.73
C SER A 483 -18.35 0.72 -18.03
N LEU A 484 -18.43 -0.20 -17.08
CA LEU A 484 -17.34 -0.60 -16.20
C LEU A 484 -17.03 -2.09 -16.39
N TYR A 485 -15.75 -2.42 -16.40
CA TYR A 485 -15.23 -3.77 -16.60
C TYR A 485 -14.25 -4.08 -15.48
N PHE A 486 -14.43 -5.21 -14.80
CA PHE A 486 -13.63 -5.58 -13.62
C PHE A 486 -13.21 -7.05 -13.64
N GLN A 487 -11.91 -7.30 -13.64
CA GLN A 487 -11.33 -8.61 -13.34
C GLN A 487 -11.05 -8.73 -11.84
N LEU A 488 -11.32 -9.90 -11.26
CA LEU A 488 -11.10 -10.14 -9.82
C LEU A 488 -9.60 -10.07 -9.47
N LEU A 489 -9.28 -9.47 -8.32
CA LEU A 489 -7.90 -9.40 -7.79
C LEU A 489 -7.42 -10.77 -7.28
N LYS A 490 -8.27 -11.45 -6.51
CA LYS A 490 -8.03 -12.78 -5.95
C LYS A 490 -9.25 -13.66 -6.24
N ARG A 491 -9.05 -14.74 -6.98
CA ARG A 491 -10.09 -15.76 -7.15
C ARG A 491 -10.11 -16.63 -5.88
N ASN A 492 -10.92 -16.27 -4.89
CA ASN A 492 -11.18 -17.16 -3.77
C ASN A 492 -12.04 -18.33 -4.27
N GLN A 493 -11.36 -19.41 -4.69
CA GLN A 493 -11.95 -20.62 -5.26
C GLN A 493 -12.79 -21.42 -4.25
N THR A 494 -12.81 -21.04 -2.97
CA THR A 494 -13.35 -21.84 -1.87
C THR A 494 -14.80 -21.52 -1.50
N ILE A 495 -15.41 -20.48 -2.09
CA ILE A 495 -16.77 -20.07 -1.73
C ILE A 495 -17.72 -20.35 -2.90
N ASP A 496 -18.69 -21.23 -2.67
CA ASP A 496 -19.76 -21.52 -3.63
C ASP A 496 -20.60 -20.26 -3.87
N ARG A 497 -20.49 -19.68 -5.08
CA ARG A 497 -21.31 -18.54 -5.58
C ARG A 497 -21.18 -17.23 -4.77
N PRO A 498 -19.99 -16.59 -4.75
CA PRO A 498 -19.85 -15.24 -4.20
C PRO A 498 -20.81 -14.26 -4.90
N GLU A 499 -21.44 -13.38 -4.11
CA GLU A 499 -22.21 -12.26 -4.65
C GLU A 499 -21.30 -11.04 -4.79
N TYR A 500 -21.22 -10.55 -6.02
CA TYR A 500 -20.50 -9.34 -6.37
C TYR A 500 -21.49 -8.26 -6.75
N PHE A 501 -21.18 -7.04 -6.37
CA PHE A 501 -21.96 -5.86 -6.66
C PHE A 501 -21.07 -4.81 -7.31
N CYS A 502 -21.57 -4.17 -8.36
CA CYS A 502 -20.96 -2.94 -8.83
C CYS A 502 -21.43 -1.82 -7.92
N SER A 503 -20.49 -1.17 -7.26
CA SER A 503 -20.77 -0.15 -6.27
C SER A 503 -19.96 1.09 -6.54
N PHE A 504 -20.49 2.22 -6.11
CA PHE A 504 -19.77 3.46 -6.03
C PHE A 504 -19.53 3.87 -4.58
N TYR A 505 -18.50 4.68 -4.37
CA TYR A 505 -18.18 5.20 -3.06
C TYR A 505 -19.03 6.44 -2.75
N ASP A 506 -19.99 6.28 -1.85
CA ASP A 506 -20.83 7.37 -1.35
C ASP A 506 -20.03 8.15 -0.30
N THR A 507 -19.53 9.32 -0.69
CA THR A 507 -18.69 10.17 0.16
C THR A 507 -19.44 10.72 1.38
N MET A 508 -20.76 10.85 1.31
CA MET A 508 -21.59 11.34 2.42
C MET A 508 -21.71 10.29 3.52
N ASN A 509 -21.89 9.03 3.12
CA ASN A 509 -22.05 7.91 4.04
C ASN A 509 -20.75 7.13 4.29
N SER A 510 -19.65 7.50 3.62
CA SER A 510 -18.37 6.78 3.64
C SER A 510 -18.54 5.27 3.43
N SER A 511 -19.40 4.88 2.48
CA SER A 511 -19.76 3.47 2.25
C SER A 511 -19.95 3.16 0.76
N TRP A 512 -19.82 1.88 0.42
CA TRP A 512 -20.04 1.40 -0.94
C TRP A 512 -21.54 1.18 -1.19
N ASN A 513 -22.08 1.95 -2.13
CA ASN A 513 -23.49 2.00 -2.48
C ASN A 513 -23.72 1.47 -3.90
N GLU A 514 -24.83 0.79 -4.12
CA GLU A 514 -25.18 0.12 -5.39
C GLU A 514 -26.18 0.94 -6.23
N SER A 515 -26.69 2.03 -5.68
CA SER A 515 -27.68 2.88 -6.35
C SER A 515 -27.15 3.48 -7.65
N GLY A 516 -27.99 3.46 -8.69
CA GLY A 516 -27.62 3.95 -10.01
C GLY A 516 -26.72 3.00 -10.82
N CYS A 517 -26.28 1.87 -10.27
CA CYS A 517 -25.48 0.86 -10.96
C CYS A 517 -26.30 -0.41 -11.27
N THR A 518 -26.05 -1.03 -12.43
CA THR A 518 -26.65 -2.32 -12.79
C THR A 518 -25.94 -3.47 -12.09
N LYS A 519 -26.65 -4.57 -11.83
CA LYS A 519 -26.05 -5.80 -11.30
C LYS A 519 -24.94 -6.32 -12.24
N PRO A 520 -23.76 -6.68 -11.73
CA PRO A 520 -22.65 -7.10 -12.57
C PRO A 520 -22.96 -8.41 -13.30
N ARG A 521 -22.70 -8.43 -14.60
CA ARG A 521 -22.80 -9.60 -15.47
C ARG A 521 -21.41 -10.18 -15.68
N TYR A 522 -21.22 -11.44 -15.32
CA TYR A 522 -19.95 -12.13 -15.56
C TYR A 522 -19.85 -12.56 -17.03
N ASN A 523 -18.75 -12.17 -17.68
CA ASN A 523 -18.41 -12.52 -19.04
C ASN A 523 -17.34 -13.61 -19.02
N LEU A 524 -17.75 -14.84 -19.33
CA LEU A 524 -16.88 -16.03 -19.32
C LEU A 524 -15.73 -15.94 -20.33
N THR A 525 -15.94 -15.27 -21.48
CA THR A 525 -14.93 -15.18 -22.54
C THR A 525 -13.72 -14.39 -22.09
N PHE A 526 -13.92 -13.30 -21.35
CA PHE A 526 -12.85 -12.41 -20.91
C PHE A 526 -12.53 -12.52 -19.42
N ASP A 527 -13.18 -13.44 -18.70
CA ASP A 527 -13.04 -13.66 -17.25
C ASP A 527 -13.17 -12.35 -16.43
N ARG A 528 -14.24 -11.59 -16.68
CA ARG A 528 -14.47 -10.29 -16.02
C ARG A 528 -15.94 -10.02 -15.78
N TYR A 529 -16.24 -9.12 -14.85
CA TYR A 529 -17.58 -8.60 -14.59
C TYR A 529 -17.80 -7.29 -15.35
N GLU A 530 -19.00 -7.12 -15.88
CA GLU A 530 -19.41 -5.97 -16.68
C GLU A 530 -20.68 -5.36 -16.07
N CYS A 531 -20.70 -4.04 -15.90
CA CYS A 531 -21.85 -3.30 -15.41
C CYS A 531 -21.88 -1.89 -15.96
N SER A 532 -23.01 -1.21 -15.83
CA SER A 532 -23.13 0.21 -16.14
C SER A 532 -23.67 1.00 -14.94
N CYS A 533 -23.27 2.27 -14.83
CA CYS A 533 -23.78 3.19 -13.82
C CYS A 533 -24.26 4.49 -14.49
N ASN A 534 -25.23 5.16 -13.87
CA ASN A 534 -25.86 6.37 -14.39
C ASN A 534 -25.31 7.69 -13.82
N HIS A 535 -24.14 7.63 -13.18
CA HIS A 535 -23.44 8.75 -12.54
C HIS A 535 -21.92 8.55 -12.68
N LEU A 536 -21.13 9.52 -12.23
CA LEU A 536 -19.66 9.48 -12.23
C LEU A 536 -19.17 9.79 -10.82
N THR A 537 -18.38 8.89 -10.27
CA THR A 537 -17.83 8.93 -8.91
C THR A 537 -16.62 7.98 -8.86
N SER A 538 -16.35 7.37 -7.71
CA SER A 538 -15.40 6.26 -7.56
C SER A 538 -16.13 4.92 -7.57
N PHE A 539 -15.73 3.99 -8.44
CA PHE A 539 -16.36 2.68 -8.65
C PHE A 539 -15.43 1.53 -8.28
N ALA A 540 -16.02 0.45 -7.79
CA ALA A 540 -15.35 -0.84 -7.63
C ALA A 540 -16.35 -2.00 -7.71
N LEU A 541 -15.84 -3.20 -7.96
CA LEU A 541 -16.56 -4.43 -7.73
C LEU A 541 -16.38 -4.82 -6.25
N VAL A 542 -17.47 -4.84 -5.51
CA VAL A 542 -17.47 -5.17 -4.09
C VAL A 542 -17.96 -6.60 -3.90
N TRP A 543 -17.20 -7.37 -3.14
CA TRP A 543 -17.58 -8.70 -2.69
C TRP A 543 -18.27 -8.59 -1.33
N LEU A 544 -19.48 -9.14 -1.27
CA LEU A 544 -20.15 -9.41 -0.01
C LEU A 544 -20.00 -10.92 0.25
N PRO A 545 -19.30 -11.34 1.33
CA PRO A 545 -19.40 -12.72 1.76
C PRO A 545 -20.88 -12.99 1.99
N LYS A 546 -21.45 -13.92 1.22
CA LYS A 546 -22.65 -14.60 1.68
C LYS A 546 -22.24 -15.21 3.00
N VAL A 547 -22.57 -14.55 4.10
CA VAL A 547 -22.79 -15.27 5.34
C VAL A 547 -23.90 -16.22 4.93
N PRO A 548 -23.62 -17.53 4.75
CA PRO A 548 -24.68 -18.42 4.39
C PRO A 548 -25.71 -18.23 5.50
N LEU A 549 -26.93 -17.90 5.11
CA LEU A 549 -28.06 -17.90 6.04
C LEU A 549 -28.37 -19.33 6.52
N THR A 550 -27.42 -20.28 6.37
CA THR A 550 -27.29 -21.37 7.30
C THR A 550 -26.88 -20.75 8.62
N ARG A 551 -27.85 -20.49 9.50
CA ARG A 551 -27.60 -20.60 10.93
C ARG A 551 -26.98 -21.98 11.12
N TYR A 552 -25.66 -22.07 11.09
CA TYR A 552 -24.95 -23.11 11.80
C TYR A 552 -25.35 -22.85 13.23
N LEU A 553 -26.38 -23.55 13.69
CA LEU A 553 -26.75 -23.57 15.09
C LEU A 553 -25.45 -23.94 15.81
N ASN A 554 -24.90 -23.02 16.59
CA ASN A 554 -23.71 -23.33 17.35
C ASN A 554 -24.02 -24.54 18.23
N ALA A 555 -23.00 -25.30 18.64
CA ALA A 555 -23.22 -26.45 19.53
C ALA A 555 -24.06 -26.06 20.77
N GLN A 556 -23.93 -24.80 21.20
CA GLN A 556 -24.74 -24.17 22.23
C GLN A 556 -26.23 -24.01 21.85
N ASP A 557 -26.55 -23.59 20.63
CA ASP A 557 -27.94 -23.45 20.14
C ASP A 557 -28.61 -24.82 19.96
N ILE A 558 -27.87 -25.79 19.43
CA ILE A 558 -28.32 -27.18 19.30
C ILE A 558 -28.60 -27.77 20.68
N ALA A 559 -27.67 -27.58 21.63
CA ALA A 559 -27.86 -28.04 23.01
C ALA A 559 -29.07 -27.36 23.66
N SER A 560 -29.22 -26.04 23.51
CA SER A 560 -30.37 -25.29 24.03
C SER A 560 -31.70 -25.83 23.49
N LEU A 561 -31.77 -26.10 22.19
CA LEU A 561 -32.95 -26.66 21.54
C LEU A 561 -33.28 -28.07 22.03
N ILE A 562 -32.26 -28.93 22.20
CA ILE A 562 -32.42 -30.30 22.75
C ILE A 562 -32.92 -30.23 24.19
N PHE A 563 -32.27 -29.43 25.03
CA PHE A 563 -32.60 -29.28 26.45
C PHE A 563 -33.99 -28.70 26.66
N GLN A 564 -34.37 -27.69 25.87
CA GLN A 564 -35.72 -27.13 25.89
C GLN A 564 -36.77 -28.15 25.44
N SER A 565 -36.47 -28.95 24.41
CA SER A 565 -37.36 -30.02 23.95
C SER A 565 -37.58 -31.09 25.02
N ILE A 566 -36.51 -31.50 25.73
CA ILE A 566 -36.60 -32.44 26.86
C ILE A 566 -37.48 -31.85 27.97
N SER A 567 -37.29 -30.58 28.34
CA SER A 567 -38.09 -29.90 29.36
C SER A 567 -39.59 -29.86 28.99
N ILE A 568 -39.91 -29.55 27.74
CA ILE A 568 -41.29 -29.56 27.22
C ILE A 568 -41.90 -30.96 27.28
N LEU A 569 -41.16 -31.99 26.86
CA LEU A 569 -41.65 -33.38 26.92
C LEU A 569 -41.90 -33.85 28.37
N CYS A 570 -41.01 -33.50 29.29
CA CYS A 570 -41.18 -33.75 30.72
C CYS A 570 -42.45 -33.07 31.27
N PHE A 571 -42.71 -31.84 30.86
CA PHE A 571 -43.90 -31.10 31.27
C PHE A 571 -45.19 -31.74 30.72
N ILE A 572 -45.19 -32.12 29.44
CA ILE A 572 -46.31 -32.83 28.81
C ILE A 572 -46.58 -34.16 29.53
N ALA A 573 -45.53 -34.90 29.91
CA ALA A 573 -45.67 -36.15 30.66
C ALA A 573 -46.34 -35.94 32.02
N ILE A 574 -45.98 -34.88 32.76
CA ILE A 574 -46.62 -34.53 34.04
C ILE A 574 -48.10 -34.20 33.82
N ILE A 575 -48.44 -33.43 32.78
CA ILE A 575 -49.83 -33.09 32.45
C ILE A 575 -50.62 -34.34 32.11
N ILE A 576 -50.10 -35.20 31.22
CA ILE A 576 -50.77 -36.45 30.82
C ILE A 576 -50.96 -37.34 32.04
N HIS A 577 -49.96 -37.49 32.90
CA HIS A 577 -50.06 -38.29 34.12
C HIS A 577 -51.14 -37.74 35.07
N GLY A 578 -51.17 -36.42 35.28
CA GLY A 578 -52.18 -35.75 36.08
C GLY A 578 -53.60 -35.91 35.51
N LEU A 579 -53.76 -35.77 34.20
CA LEU A 579 -55.03 -35.99 33.50
C LEU A 579 -55.46 -37.46 33.55
N THR A 580 -54.53 -38.40 33.39
CA THR A 580 -54.80 -39.85 33.44
C THR A 580 -55.29 -40.25 34.83
N ILE A 581 -54.63 -39.81 35.90
CA ILE A 581 -55.09 -40.04 37.27
C ILE A 581 -56.51 -39.48 37.46
N ARG A 582 -56.78 -38.29 36.92
CA ARG A 582 -58.09 -37.63 37.00
C ARG A 582 -59.19 -38.38 36.25
N VAL A 583 -58.89 -38.91 35.07
CA VAL A 583 -59.86 -39.67 34.27
C VAL A 583 -60.10 -41.06 34.86
N CYS A 584 -59.07 -41.73 35.36
CA CYS A 584 -59.20 -43.06 35.95
C CYS A 584 -59.86 -43.05 37.35
N ASN A 585 -59.79 -41.94 38.10
CA ASN A 585 -60.39 -41.82 39.43
C ASN A 585 -61.34 -40.61 39.55
N PRO A 586 -62.46 -40.59 38.81
CA PRO A 586 -63.35 -39.42 38.71
C PRO A 586 -64.13 -39.12 40.00
N MET A 587 -64.17 -40.05 40.96
CA MET A 587 -64.91 -39.93 42.23
C MET A 587 -64.02 -39.54 43.44
N ALA A 588 -62.71 -39.36 43.26
CA ALA A 588 -61.88 -38.81 44.31
C ALA A 588 -62.17 -37.31 44.42
N SER A 589 -63.00 -36.94 45.40
CA SER A 589 -63.22 -35.55 45.84
C SER A 589 -61.91 -34.76 45.79
N LEU A 590 -61.89 -33.69 44.98
CA LEU A 590 -60.74 -32.80 44.77
C LEU A 590 -60.30 -32.20 46.10
N GLN A 591 -59.44 -32.92 46.82
CA GLN A 591 -58.70 -32.32 47.93
C GLN A 591 -57.72 -31.31 47.32
N ALA A 592 -57.70 -30.10 47.86
CA ALA A 592 -56.84 -28.99 47.42
C ALA A 592 -55.33 -29.34 47.30
N ARG A 593 -54.91 -30.49 47.85
CA ARG A 593 -53.56 -31.05 47.73
C ARG A 593 -53.21 -31.57 46.34
N ASP A 594 -54.16 -32.13 45.58
CA ASP A 594 -53.92 -32.63 44.21
C ASP A 594 -53.95 -31.48 43.18
N LEU A 595 -54.56 -30.35 43.56
CA LEU A 595 -54.59 -29.12 42.77
C LEU A 595 -53.27 -28.34 42.88
N LEU A 596 -52.47 -28.59 43.91
CA LEU A 596 -51.30 -27.77 44.25
C LEU A 596 -50.13 -27.91 43.25
N PRO A 597 -49.78 -29.13 42.76
CA PRO A 597 -48.80 -29.29 41.69
C PRO A 597 -49.30 -28.72 40.36
N LEU A 598 -50.61 -28.83 40.09
CA LEU A 598 -51.24 -28.30 38.89
C LEU A 598 -51.28 -26.76 38.91
N ILE A 599 -51.56 -26.16 40.07
CA ILE A 599 -51.47 -24.72 40.30
C ILE A 599 -50.02 -24.27 40.25
N SER A 600 -49.07 -25.02 40.81
CA SER A 600 -47.63 -24.69 40.70
C SER A 600 -47.17 -24.72 39.24
N CYS A 601 -47.59 -25.73 38.45
CA CYS A 601 -47.36 -25.78 37.00
C CYS A 601 -48.08 -24.66 36.24
N ALA A 602 -49.33 -24.34 36.63
CA ALA A 602 -50.10 -23.26 36.00
C ALA A 602 -49.53 -21.89 36.34
N VAL A 603 -49.06 -21.67 37.57
CA VAL A 603 -48.42 -20.42 38.02
C VAL A 603 -47.05 -20.26 37.38
N THR A 604 -46.26 -21.33 37.23
CA THR A 604 -44.98 -21.26 36.48
C THR A 604 -45.22 -21.00 34.99
N MET A 605 -46.24 -21.63 34.37
CA MET A 605 -46.68 -21.31 33.00
C MET A 605 -47.22 -19.88 32.86
N ILE A 606 -48.02 -19.41 33.80
CA ILE A 606 -48.57 -18.04 33.80
C ILE A 606 -47.45 -17.04 34.03
N LEU A 607 -46.49 -17.29 34.93
CA LEU A 607 -45.32 -16.45 35.11
C LEU A 607 -44.45 -16.44 33.85
N PHE A 608 -44.26 -17.57 33.19
CA PHE A 608 -43.55 -17.67 31.91
C PHE A 608 -44.25 -16.86 30.79
N ILE A 609 -45.58 -16.99 30.65
CA ILE A 609 -46.39 -16.21 29.70
C ILE A 609 -46.39 -14.71 30.05
N PHE A 610 -46.52 -14.36 31.34
CA PHE A 610 -46.54 -12.97 31.82
C PHE A 610 -45.18 -12.31 31.67
N TYR A 611 -44.08 -13.08 31.75
CA TYR A 611 -42.73 -12.57 31.54
C TYR A 611 -42.36 -12.41 30.07
N ILE A 612 -42.81 -13.31 29.19
CA ILE A 612 -42.78 -13.10 27.73
C ILE A 612 -43.64 -11.87 27.38
N GLY A 613 -44.81 -11.77 28.02
CA GLY A 613 -45.69 -10.62 27.95
C GLY A 613 -44.98 -9.33 28.36
N LEU A 614 -44.29 -9.30 29.51
CA LEU A 614 -43.48 -8.18 30.02
C LEU A 614 -42.27 -7.86 29.14
N ALA A 615 -41.57 -8.85 28.62
CA ALA A 615 -40.49 -8.63 27.66
C ALA A 615 -41.00 -7.98 26.36
N MET A 616 -42.24 -8.28 25.96
CA MET A 616 -42.92 -7.66 24.83
C MET A 616 -43.57 -6.30 25.19
N THR A 617 -44.11 -6.11 26.40
CA THR A 617 -44.73 -4.84 26.85
C THR A 617 -43.72 -3.81 27.35
N VAL A 618 -42.50 -4.21 27.73
CA VAL A 618 -41.37 -3.27 27.89
C VAL A 618 -41.03 -2.60 26.54
N TYR A 619 -41.53 -3.13 25.41
CA TYR A 619 -41.51 -2.48 24.10
C TYR A 619 -42.76 -1.67 23.73
N THR A 620 -43.85 -1.75 24.49
CA THR A 620 -45.06 -0.95 24.25
C THR A 620 -45.70 -0.55 25.58
N LYS A 621 -45.46 0.71 25.96
CA LYS A 621 -45.99 1.36 27.15
C LYS A 621 -47.53 1.39 27.15
N THR A 622 -48.16 0.82 28.16
CA THR A 622 -49.51 1.22 28.61
C THR A 622 -49.66 1.09 30.12
N THR A 623 -50.56 1.94 30.62
CA THR A 623 -50.89 2.26 32.01
C THR A 623 -52.18 1.60 32.49
N TYR A 624 -52.29 1.44 33.82
CA TYR A 624 -53.48 1.64 34.67
C TYR A 624 -54.23 0.42 35.28
N ASP A 625 -54.81 0.72 36.46
CA ASP A 625 -55.43 -0.02 37.59
C ASP A 625 -56.34 -1.24 37.32
N ASP A 626 -56.32 -2.18 38.28
CA ASP A 626 -57.54 -2.60 39.01
C ASP A 626 -57.22 -3.48 40.26
N GLU A 627 -57.42 -2.94 41.47
CA GLU A 627 -57.02 -3.55 42.76
C GLU A 627 -58.21 -4.06 43.63
N LYS A 628 -59.39 -4.33 43.07
CA LYS A 628 -60.59 -4.55 43.91
C LYS A 628 -61.19 -5.97 43.94
N GLN A 629 -60.72 -6.91 43.13
CA GLN A 629 -61.37 -8.22 42.99
C GLN A 629 -60.72 -9.36 43.81
N SER A 630 -59.46 -9.21 44.22
CA SER A 630 -58.70 -10.26 44.92
C SER A 630 -59.02 -10.41 46.42
N TYR A 631 -59.61 -9.38 47.04
CA TYR A 631 -59.82 -9.35 48.50
C TYR A 631 -60.97 -10.27 48.96
N HIS A 632 -61.99 -10.48 48.12
CA HIS A 632 -63.17 -11.28 48.49
C HIS A 632 -62.92 -12.79 48.46
N ILE A 633 -62.05 -13.27 47.58
CA ILE A 633 -61.72 -14.70 47.47
C ILE A 633 -60.81 -15.13 48.63
N LEU A 634 -59.87 -14.27 49.05
CA LEU A 634 -58.94 -14.56 50.13
C LEU A 634 -59.64 -14.74 51.50
N ASN A 635 -60.69 -13.96 51.76
CA ASN A 635 -61.44 -14.02 53.01
C ASN A 635 -62.32 -15.28 53.13
N HIS A 636 -62.79 -15.83 52.02
CA HIS A 636 -63.63 -17.03 52.07
C HIS A 636 -62.81 -18.30 52.35
N VAL A 637 -61.59 -18.38 51.80
CA VAL A 637 -60.67 -19.51 52.01
C VAL A 637 -60.10 -19.52 53.43
N ARG A 638 -59.89 -18.34 54.04
CA ARG A 638 -59.33 -18.22 55.39
C ARG A 638 -60.23 -18.79 56.50
N ASN A 639 -61.55 -18.80 56.30
CA ASN A 639 -62.52 -19.19 57.33
C ASN A 639 -62.88 -20.68 57.37
N THR A 640 -62.33 -21.52 56.47
CA THR A 640 -62.76 -22.94 56.33
C THR A 640 -61.69 -23.97 56.73
N THR A 641 -60.51 -23.56 57.20
CA THR A 641 -59.42 -24.48 57.59
C THR A 641 -58.92 -24.23 59.00
N SER A 642 -58.69 -25.30 59.78
CA SER A 642 -58.10 -25.20 61.12
C SER A 642 -56.66 -24.64 61.04
N LEU A 643 -56.31 -23.80 62.00
CA LEU A 643 -55.13 -22.92 61.95
C LEU A 643 -53.81 -23.72 61.85
N ASP A 644 -53.72 -24.85 62.55
CA ASP A 644 -52.54 -25.73 62.55
C ASP A 644 -52.33 -26.45 61.22
N GLN A 645 -53.42 -26.92 60.59
CA GLN A 645 -53.31 -27.63 59.32
C GLN A 645 -53.04 -26.69 58.15
N SER A 646 -53.50 -25.44 58.24
CA SER A 646 -53.19 -24.39 57.27
C SER A 646 -51.72 -23.98 57.33
N TYR A 647 -51.14 -23.87 58.54
CA TYR A 647 -49.74 -23.49 58.73
C TYR A 647 -48.77 -24.51 58.11
N GLU A 648 -48.93 -25.80 58.39
CA GLU A 648 -48.06 -26.84 57.83
C GLU A 648 -48.22 -26.99 56.30
N ARG A 649 -49.42 -26.75 55.77
CA ARG A 649 -49.64 -26.71 54.31
C ARG A 649 -48.96 -25.49 53.69
N MET A 650 -49.10 -24.32 54.29
CA MET A 650 -48.46 -23.09 53.83
C MET A 650 -46.94 -23.18 53.86
N LYS A 651 -46.36 -23.75 54.93
CA LYS A 651 -44.92 -23.98 55.05
C LYS A 651 -44.39 -24.87 53.92
N ARG A 652 -45.10 -25.95 53.57
CA ARG A 652 -44.73 -26.83 52.44
C ARG A 652 -44.83 -26.09 51.10
N CYS A 653 -45.89 -25.31 50.88
CA CYS A 653 -46.04 -24.49 49.67
C CYS A 653 -44.91 -23.46 49.55
N VAL A 654 -44.56 -22.77 50.63
CA VAL A 654 -43.51 -21.76 50.65
C VAL A 654 -42.15 -22.39 50.37
N ILE A 655 -41.84 -23.56 50.94
CA ILE A 655 -40.59 -24.27 50.65
C ILE A 655 -40.52 -24.68 49.18
N ILE A 656 -41.61 -25.22 48.62
CA ILE A 656 -41.66 -25.62 47.19
C ILE A 656 -41.51 -24.38 46.28
N LEU A 657 -42.18 -23.27 46.60
CA LEU A 657 -42.06 -22.02 45.87
C LEU A 657 -40.65 -21.44 45.95
N LEU A 658 -40.01 -21.44 47.13
CA LEU A 658 -38.64 -20.97 47.31
C LEU A 658 -37.63 -21.84 46.56
N LEU A 659 -37.80 -23.18 46.58
CA LEU A 659 -36.97 -24.11 45.82
C LEU A 659 -37.15 -23.93 44.31
N SER A 660 -38.39 -23.72 43.85
CA SER A 660 -38.69 -23.43 42.44
C SER A 660 -38.07 -22.10 42.02
N CYS A 661 -38.25 -21.03 42.81
CA CYS A 661 -37.67 -19.72 42.55
C CYS A 661 -36.14 -19.74 42.56
N ALA A 662 -35.50 -20.53 43.42
CA ALA A 662 -34.04 -20.64 43.45
C ALA A 662 -33.50 -21.30 42.19
N THR A 663 -34.11 -22.39 41.72
CA THR A 663 -33.63 -23.11 40.53
C THR A 663 -33.99 -22.39 39.24
N GLN A 664 -35.17 -21.78 39.17
CA GLN A 664 -35.62 -21.04 37.98
C GLN A 664 -34.97 -19.66 37.92
N GLY A 665 -34.93 -18.93 39.04
CA GLY A 665 -34.41 -17.56 39.10
C GLY A 665 -32.91 -17.46 38.81
N VAL A 666 -32.10 -18.44 39.21
CA VAL A 666 -30.65 -18.40 38.99
C VAL A 666 -30.29 -18.48 37.51
N GLY A 667 -30.99 -19.32 36.73
CA GLY A 667 -30.80 -19.37 35.27
C GLY A 667 -31.10 -18.01 34.62
N TRP A 668 -32.22 -17.40 34.97
CA TRP A 668 -32.63 -16.12 34.40
C TRP A 668 -31.81 -14.92 34.88
N LEU A 669 -31.25 -14.95 36.10
CA LEU A 669 -30.33 -13.93 36.58
C LEU A 669 -29.06 -13.86 35.73
N LEU A 670 -28.61 -14.97 35.14
CA LEU A 670 -27.41 -14.99 34.30
C LEU A 670 -27.64 -14.40 32.90
N GLY A 671 -28.87 -14.43 32.39
CA GLY A 671 -29.22 -13.99 31.03
C GLY A 671 -28.80 -12.55 30.69
N PRO A 672 -29.16 -11.54 31.50
CA PRO A 672 -28.75 -10.15 31.27
C PRO A 672 -27.23 -9.95 31.30
N PHE A 673 -26.51 -10.70 32.17
CA PHE A 673 -25.06 -10.58 32.30
C PHE A 673 -24.31 -11.08 31.06
N LEU A 674 -24.89 -11.98 30.26
CA LEU A 674 -24.30 -12.45 29.00
C LEU A 674 -24.00 -11.31 28.01
N ARG A 675 -24.72 -10.18 28.10
CA ARG A 675 -24.49 -9.01 27.23
C ARG A 675 -23.37 -8.08 27.70
N PHE A 676 -22.94 -8.19 28.96
CA PHE A 676 -22.00 -7.25 29.58
C PHE A 676 -20.60 -7.83 29.78
N VAL A 677 -20.40 -9.11 29.48
CA VAL A 677 -19.13 -9.81 29.64
C VAL A 677 -18.42 -10.01 28.30
N SER A 678 -17.11 -10.25 28.34
CA SER A 678 -16.32 -10.56 27.13
C SER A 678 -16.86 -11.79 26.40
N GLU A 679 -16.60 -11.90 25.09
CA GLU A 679 -17.11 -12.98 24.23
C GLU A 679 -16.77 -14.38 24.77
N ASP A 680 -15.53 -14.59 25.27
CA ASP A 680 -15.12 -15.85 25.89
C ASP A 680 -15.91 -16.18 27.17
N THR A 681 -16.16 -15.16 28.00
CA THR A 681 -16.92 -15.31 29.25
C THR A 681 -18.41 -15.52 28.96
N ALA A 682 -18.95 -14.84 27.95
CA ALA A 682 -20.32 -14.98 27.48
C ALA A 682 -20.57 -16.40 26.99
N ASN A 683 -19.60 -17.00 26.29
CA ASN A 683 -19.69 -18.38 25.81
C ASN A 683 -19.78 -19.37 26.99
N VAL A 684 -18.89 -19.24 27.99
CA VAL A 684 -18.91 -20.11 29.19
C VAL A 684 -20.21 -19.94 30.00
N LEU A 685 -20.62 -18.70 30.28
CA LEU A 685 -21.87 -18.43 31.00
C LEU A 685 -23.11 -18.88 30.21
N GLY A 686 -23.04 -18.84 28.88
CA GLY A 686 -24.08 -19.34 27.99
C GLY A 686 -24.30 -20.84 28.10
N TRP A 687 -23.24 -21.62 28.30
CA TRP A 687 -23.35 -23.05 28.61
C TRP A 687 -24.00 -23.32 29.97
N PHE A 688 -23.62 -22.58 31.01
CA PHE A 688 -24.29 -22.68 32.32
C PHE A 688 -25.78 -22.35 32.21
N PHE A 689 -26.12 -21.26 31.54
CA PHE A 689 -27.51 -20.85 31.30
C PHE A 689 -28.33 -21.96 30.63
N ASN A 690 -27.80 -22.56 29.56
CA ASN A 690 -28.48 -23.64 28.84
C ASN A 690 -28.66 -24.90 29.68
N ILE A 691 -27.66 -25.29 30.47
CA ILE A 691 -27.75 -26.46 31.36
C ILE A 691 -28.80 -26.24 32.44
N PHE A 692 -28.79 -25.08 33.11
CA PHE A 692 -29.75 -24.78 34.18
C PHE A 692 -31.19 -24.72 33.67
N ASN A 693 -31.43 -24.08 32.52
CA ASN A 693 -32.76 -24.04 31.92
C ASN A 693 -33.20 -25.43 31.37
N GLY A 694 -32.25 -26.21 30.83
CA GLY A 694 -32.52 -27.57 30.38
C GLY A 694 -32.94 -28.54 31.47
N LEU A 695 -32.34 -28.38 32.65
CA LEU A 695 -32.62 -29.22 33.82
C LEU A 695 -33.89 -28.80 34.58
N GLU A 696 -34.53 -27.69 34.19
CA GLU A 696 -35.74 -27.20 34.86
C GLU A 696 -36.88 -28.23 34.84
N GLY A 697 -37.13 -28.85 33.68
CA GLY A 697 -38.17 -29.88 33.55
C GLY A 697 -37.87 -31.14 34.38
N VAL A 698 -36.59 -31.52 34.49
CA VAL A 698 -36.16 -32.65 35.32
C VAL A 698 -36.36 -32.32 36.80
N TRP A 699 -36.02 -31.09 37.21
CA TRP A 699 -36.23 -30.62 38.58
C TRP A 699 -37.72 -30.59 38.95
N ALA A 700 -38.59 -30.16 38.03
CA ALA A 700 -40.04 -30.20 38.20
C ALA A 700 -40.55 -31.64 38.42
N ILE A 701 -40.03 -32.62 37.68
CA ILE A 701 -40.35 -34.04 37.89
C ILE A 701 -39.88 -34.51 39.27
N ILE A 702 -38.65 -34.18 39.68
CA ILE A 702 -38.12 -34.57 40.99
C ILE A 702 -38.99 -33.99 42.11
N LEU A 703 -39.34 -32.71 42.03
CA LEU A 703 -40.25 -32.07 42.98
C LEU A 703 -41.62 -32.76 42.99
N TYR A 704 -42.17 -33.08 41.82
CA TYR A 704 -43.43 -33.81 41.69
C TYR A 704 -43.38 -35.18 42.37
N ILE A 705 -42.31 -35.95 42.17
CA ILE A 705 -42.10 -37.26 42.82
C ILE A 705 -41.98 -37.10 44.33
N ILE A 706 -41.24 -36.10 44.83
CA ILE A 706 -41.09 -35.84 46.27
C ILE A 706 -42.44 -35.46 46.91
N ILE A 707 -43.26 -34.68 46.20
CA ILE A 707 -44.60 -34.30 46.66
C ILE A 707 -45.50 -35.55 46.71
N LEU A 708 -45.46 -36.38 45.66
CA LEU A 708 -46.23 -37.62 45.61
C LEU A 708 -45.80 -38.64 46.67
N SER A 709 -44.51 -38.83 46.90
CA SER A 709 -44.00 -39.81 47.87
C SER A 709 -44.44 -39.48 49.29
N LYS A 710 -44.40 -38.20 49.67
CA LYS A 710 -44.91 -37.74 50.97
C LYS A 710 -46.43 -37.88 51.11
N GLY A 711 -47.18 -37.81 50.01
CA GLY A 711 -48.63 -38.03 50.01
C GLY A 711 -49.03 -39.50 50.24
N ILE A 712 -48.16 -40.45 49.91
CA ILE A 712 -48.40 -41.89 50.09
C ILE A 712 -48.22 -42.29 51.57
N ASP A 713 -47.25 -41.70 52.27
CA ASP A 713 -47.00 -42.02 53.68
C ASP A 713 -48.12 -41.52 54.61
N GLU A 714 -48.70 -40.36 54.33
CA GLU A 714 -49.86 -39.86 55.09
C GLU A 714 -51.11 -40.75 54.88
N ARG A 715 -51.31 -41.33 53.68
CA ARG A 715 -52.41 -42.28 53.44
C ARG A 715 -52.22 -43.60 54.19
N LYS A 716 -50.99 -44.11 54.30
CA LYS A 716 -50.69 -45.32 55.09
C LYS A 716 -50.95 -45.09 56.58
N LEU A 717 -50.66 -43.90 57.10
CA LEU A 717 -50.96 -43.53 58.49
C LEU A 717 -52.46 -43.42 58.77
N VAL A 718 -53.25 -42.86 57.85
CA VAL A 718 -54.71 -42.76 58.02
C VAL A 718 -55.40 -44.11 57.90
N VAL A 719 -54.97 -44.97 56.96
CA VAL A 719 -55.49 -46.34 56.85
C VAL A 719 -55.10 -47.18 58.07
N GLY A 720 -53.86 -47.06 58.56
CA GLY A 720 -53.41 -47.71 59.79
C GLY A 720 -54.19 -47.24 61.03
N ALA A 721 -54.50 -45.95 61.15
CA ALA A 721 -55.32 -45.43 62.25
C ALA A 721 -56.79 -45.88 62.16
N GLY A 722 -57.34 -46.02 60.95
CA GLY A 722 -58.69 -46.55 60.71
C GLY A 722 -58.85 -48.03 61.09
N GLU A 723 -57.79 -48.84 60.96
CA GLU A 723 -57.82 -50.24 61.40
C GLU A 723 -57.71 -50.41 62.92
N VAL A 724 -57.08 -49.47 63.64
CA VAL A 724 -57.04 -49.47 65.12
C VAL A 724 -58.36 -49.03 65.75
N MET A 725 -59.24 -48.35 65.01
CA MET A 725 -60.54 -47.86 65.50
C MET A 725 -61.76 -48.70 65.08
N LYS A 726 -61.58 -49.93 64.59
CA LYS A 726 -62.72 -50.86 64.48
C LYS A 726 -63.18 -51.25 65.88
N PRO A 727 -64.45 -50.99 66.27
CA PRO A 727 -64.95 -51.35 67.58
C PRO A 727 -64.98 -52.88 67.69
N THR A 728 -64.43 -53.39 68.78
CA THR A 728 -64.53 -54.78 69.20
C THR A 728 -65.97 -55.09 69.55
N GLU A 729 -66.77 -55.46 68.56
CA GLU A 729 -68.13 -55.95 68.76
C GLU A 729 -68.07 -57.46 68.98
N SER A 730 -67.78 -57.88 70.22
CA SER A 730 -68.20 -59.20 70.72
C SER A 730 -68.18 -59.25 72.25
N LEU A 731 -69.30 -59.74 72.81
CA LEU A 731 -69.49 -60.25 74.18
C LEU A 731 -69.67 -59.22 75.31
N CYS A 732 -70.93 -58.84 75.58
CA CYS A 732 -71.54 -59.26 76.84
C CYS A 732 -73.08 -59.26 76.79
N HIS A 733 -73.60 -60.48 76.85
CA HIS A 733 -74.97 -60.83 77.21
C HIS A 733 -75.28 -60.40 78.66
N LYS A 734 -76.57 -60.09 78.91
CA LYS A 734 -77.42 -60.56 80.05
C LYS A 734 -77.94 -59.49 81.03
N TYR A 735 -79.28 -59.50 81.15
CA TYR A 735 -80.20 -58.83 82.11
C TYR A 735 -80.44 -57.33 81.85
N GLU A 736 -81.66 -56.77 81.80
CA GLU A 736 -83.01 -57.24 82.15
C GLU A 736 -84.05 -56.18 81.72
N LYS A 737 -85.16 -56.67 81.14
CA LYS A 737 -86.56 -56.16 81.10
C LYS A 737 -86.96 -54.72 80.71
N CYS A 738 -88.02 -54.74 79.89
CA CYS A 738 -89.19 -53.82 79.83
C CYS A 738 -88.89 -52.44 79.21
N SER A 739 -89.64 -51.91 78.24
CA SER A 739 -91.04 -52.12 77.84
C SER A 739 -91.33 -51.30 76.57
N GLY A 740 -92.20 -51.82 75.71
CA GLY A 740 -93.18 -51.02 74.95
C GLY A 740 -92.77 -50.56 73.54
N GLU A 741 -93.47 -51.15 72.54
CA GLU A 741 -94.25 -50.48 71.47
C GLU A 741 -93.61 -49.31 70.70
N ASP A 742 -93.73 -49.13 69.40
CA ASP A 742 -94.42 -49.80 68.29
C ASP A 742 -94.01 -49.05 67.01
N ASN A 743 -94.22 -49.69 65.84
CA ASN A 743 -94.45 -49.08 64.51
C ASN A 743 -93.26 -48.41 63.79
N GLU A 744 -93.11 -48.50 62.46
CA GLU A 744 -93.65 -49.29 61.35
C GLU A 744 -92.92 -48.74 60.11
N ASN A 745 -92.61 -49.60 59.13
CA ASN A 745 -92.57 -49.34 57.67
C ASN A 745 -91.57 -48.28 57.15
N GLU A 746 -90.96 -48.35 55.96
CA GLU A 746 -91.23 -49.05 54.69
C GLU A 746 -89.92 -48.90 53.87
N ASP A 747 -89.26 -50.00 53.49
CA ASP A 747 -89.18 -50.56 52.12
C ASP A 747 -89.24 -49.54 50.95
N HIS A 748 -88.15 -49.44 50.15
CA HIS A 748 -88.18 -49.90 48.75
C HIS A 748 -86.87 -49.69 47.94
N SER A 749 -86.44 -50.81 47.35
CA SER A 749 -86.12 -50.99 45.92
C SER A 749 -84.79 -50.48 45.31
N LYS A 750 -83.85 -51.42 45.21
CA LYS A 750 -83.16 -51.95 44.00
C LYS A 750 -83.27 -51.20 42.65
N LYS A 751 -82.11 -51.09 41.97
CA LYS A 751 -81.78 -51.47 40.56
C LYS A 751 -80.30 -51.11 40.31
N GLU A 752 -79.33 -52.03 40.19
CA GLU A 752 -79.02 -53.06 39.17
C GLU A 752 -78.37 -52.52 37.87
N ALA A 753 -77.30 -53.23 37.46
CA ALA A 753 -76.55 -53.22 36.19
C ALA A 753 -75.45 -52.12 36.02
N THR A 754 -74.25 -52.35 35.47
CA THR A 754 -73.76 -53.43 34.58
C THR A 754 -72.23 -53.49 34.62
N GLU A 755 -71.71 -54.71 34.54
CA GLU A 755 -70.32 -55.14 34.41
C GLU A 755 -69.87 -55.11 32.93
N ILE A 756 -68.72 -54.52 32.59
CA ILE A 756 -67.99 -54.81 31.34
C ILE A 756 -66.50 -54.94 31.64
N ASN A 757 -66.02 -56.18 31.53
CA ASN A 757 -64.63 -56.59 31.40
C ASN A 757 -64.09 -56.24 30.00
N TYR A 758 -62.84 -55.82 29.89
CA TYR A 758 -62.01 -56.08 28.70
C TYR A 758 -60.56 -56.37 29.12
N GLN A 759 -60.18 -57.64 28.97
CA GLN A 759 -58.80 -58.09 28.84
C GLN A 759 -58.26 -57.65 27.47
N SER A 760 -57.00 -57.23 27.42
CA SER A 760 -56.18 -57.35 26.22
C SER A 760 -54.78 -57.84 26.60
N THR A 761 -54.57 -59.12 26.35
CA THR A 761 -53.28 -59.80 26.16
C THR A 761 -52.75 -59.50 24.77
N GLY A 762 -51.44 -59.26 24.62
CA GLY A 762 -50.82 -59.23 23.29
C GLY A 762 -49.33 -58.92 23.28
N ASN A 763 -48.54 -59.96 23.05
CA ASN A 763 -47.07 -60.02 23.03
C ASN A 763 -46.41 -59.35 21.81
N LYS A 764 -45.19 -58.85 22.04
CA LYS A 764 -43.92 -58.92 21.27
C LYS A 764 -43.95 -59.07 19.73
N ALA A 765 -43.25 -58.15 19.06
CA ALA A 765 -42.00 -58.41 18.31
C ALA A 765 -41.21 -57.11 18.20
#